data_AF-A0A1T5GEU9-F1
#
_entry.id   AF-A0A1T5GEU9-F1
#
_cell.length_a   1.000
_cell.length_b   1.000
_cell.length_c   1.000
_cell.angle_alpha   90.00
_cell.angle_beta   90.00
_cell.angle_gamma   90.00
#
_symmetry.space_group_name_H-M   'P 1'
#
loop_
_entity.id
_entity.type
_entity.pdbx_description
1 polymer ?
#
loop_
_entity_poly.entity_id
_entity_poly.type
_entity_poly.pdbx_seq_one_letter_code
_entity_poly.pdbx_strand_id
1 'polypeptide(L)'
;MPIFDKNIAITELEKLGEMFGVDSLYADTTEGPLAEFLRKPGWAWQGRAQWGPFGSEEDGTFRKGLLPLRELLDPSSELVLPGWSADDPDDLAFAAMWGLPDRIGSPCETRPHMDLLSNTHPGAAELGVLAATMLHINTDRMGGRGTRDGICILRSDRPEDIVSYWNMRALGGSVIGIPSEGMPELIDLLLSQPLPSYNVGTEGSDTRQEALYVFGGDNASPEVAKAIEDAAHSTHRVVHSLSPEFASPFVFEGLQTEFKRTVRVDFRPASHGIDVDLPRLPLVSKPGRSFGRGIVAAEVQLREVRGQDPRFTAQIPPYRRHSALLRHRQVHQTVDHVRSGYEGMVFGLDVTYEDLHVPFAYNQDVIRLLFDSESAEVRQSDVGKFQARAAEKFGGPYSGTFNQSGVRAAVTLAAGRPTGVSLPHLRNTVENARGNWPHSVMDHHTSPRDYAIRAVNNLFHSGLFVPTLKVHCSHCRVESHASVDGLGPTMNCEFCGQVYNLALSHSLSQPEWRYRLAAHLRPDQVEALLPALATTSLLQKLRHIEELPLLVLGLEITLEGRKVEADIAAYFGDREWLAVLGEVKTGNRIDSKDVANLEFLRARLQTKNVRCLLLFATLKDTLSPEERRDLRGLVERSTLIRTSNGRSSPNLPMVLTGMGSVKNDPLCRVRRERPGQS
;
A
#
# COMPACT_ATOMS: atom_id res chain seq x y z
N MET A 1 21.89 12.28 12.37
CA MET A 1 21.73 10.89 12.86
C MET A 1 21.34 10.94 14.32
N PRO A 2 20.20 10.38 14.72
CA PRO A 2 19.83 10.34 16.14
C PRO A 2 20.77 9.40 16.91
N ILE A 3 21.17 9.82 18.11
CA ILE A 3 21.95 9.01 19.06
C ILE A 3 21.01 8.66 20.22
N PHE A 4 20.93 7.39 20.57
CA PHE A 4 20.11 6.91 21.68
C PHE A 4 20.99 6.41 22.82
N ASP A 5 20.55 6.63 24.06
CA ASP A 5 21.20 6.04 25.22
C ASP A 5 20.94 4.52 25.24
N LYS A 6 22.02 3.73 25.14
CA LYS A 6 21.96 2.27 25.12
C LYS A 6 21.44 1.65 26.43
N ASN A 7 21.36 2.43 27.51
CA ASN A 7 20.93 1.97 28.82
C ASN A 7 19.42 2.12 29.06
N ILE A 8 18.68 2.77 28.17
CA ILE A 8 17.22 2.87 28.29
C ILE A 8 16.57 1.50 28.09
N ALA A 9 15.34 1.35 28.59
CA ALA A 9 14.60 0.12 28.39
C ALA A 9 14.39 -0.16 26.90
N ILE A 10 14.54 -1.41 26.46
CA ILE A 10 14.40 -1.81 25.04
C ILE A 10 13.08 -1.36 24.44
N THR A 11 11.99 -1.41 25.20
CA THR A 11 10.67 -0.94 24.76
C THR A 11 10.63 0.55 24.48
N GLU A 12 11.41 1.34 25.22
CA GLU A 12 11.55 2.78 25.01
C GLU A 12 12.45 3.07 23.81
N LEU A 13 13.56 2.35 23.67
CA LEU A 13 14.44 2.43 22.49
C LEU A 13 13.69 2.09 21.19
N GLU A 14 12.85 1.05 21.21
CA GLU A 14 11.99 0.65 20.10
C GLU A 14 11.02 1.78 19.74
N LYS A 15 10.37 2.39 20.74
CA LYS A 15 9.46 3.54 20.53
C LYS A 15 10.18 4.77 19.97
N LEU A 16 11.38 5.10 20.48
CA LEU A 16 12.17 6.22 19.97
C LEU A 16 12.62 5.95 18.52
N GLY A 17 13.08 4.73 18.23
CA GLY A 17 13.48 4.37 16.88
C GLY A 17 12.32 4.40 15.86
N GLU A 18 11.10 4.05 16.29
CA GLU A 18 9.88 4.22 15.48
C GLU A 18 9.52 5.70 15.31
N MET A 19 9.53 6.47 16.40
CA MET A 19 9.19 7.90 16.41
C MET A 19 10.12 8.73 15.51
N PHE A 20 11.41 8.43 15.52
CA PHE A 20 12.41 9.11 14.67
C PHE A 20 12.60 8.45 13.29
N GLY A 21 11.80 7.43 12.94
CA GLY A 21 11.87 6.78 11.63
C GLY A 21 13.24 6.16 11.30
N VAL A 22 13.99 5.71 12.30
CA VAL A 22 15.41 5.33 12.13
C VAL A 22 15.57 4.09 11.28
N ASP A 23 16.33 4.13 10.18
CA ASP A 23 16.46 2.95 9.32
C ASP A 23 16.99 1.74 10.08
N SER A 24 18.15 1.89 10.70
CA SER A 24 18.83 0.82 11.42
C SER A 24 19.50 1.35 12.68
N LEU A 25 19.68 0.48 13.66
CA LEU A 25 20.47 0.73 14.85
C LEU A 25 21.79 -0.02 14.78
N TYR A 26 22.81 0.63 15.30
CA TYR A 26 24.16 0.10 15.44
C TYR A 26 24.64 0.35 16.87
N ALA A 27 25.39 -0.61 17.42
CA ALA A 27 26.09 -0.46 18.69
C ALA A 27 27.43 -1.21 18.62
N ASP A 28 28.50 -0.55 19.08
CA ASP A 28 29.85 -1.15 19.09
C ASP A 28 29.96 -2.37 20.01
N THR A 29 29.22 -2.34 21.11
CA THR A 29 29.15 -3.43 22.09
C THR A 29 27.70 -3.90 22.22
N THR A 30 27.41 -5.11 21.77
CA THR A 30 26.08 -5.72 21.88
C THR A 30 26.10 -6.85 22.89
N GLU A 31 25.63 -6.60 24.10
CA GLU A 31 25.43 -7.63 25.13
C GLU A 31 24.01 -7.58 25.68
N GLY A 32 23.55 -8.70 26.25
CA GLY A 32 22.28 -8.79 26.95
C GLY A 32 21.04 -8.44 26.09
N PRO A 33 20.03 -7.78 26.67
CA PRO A 33 18.76 -7.45 25.97
C PRO A 33 18.94 -6.60 24.72
N LEU A 34 19.98 -5.75 24.64
CA LEU A 34 20.27 -4.95 23.46
C LEU A 34 20.71 -5.81 22.28
N ALA A 35 21.53 -6.84 22.54
CA ALA A 35 21.92 -7.79 21.49
C ALA A 35 20.71 -8.57 20.95
N GLU A 36 19.78 -8.98 21.81
CA GLU A 36 18.53 -9.62 21.40
C GLU A 36 17.62 -8.68 20.60
N PHE A 37 17.50 -7.42 21.04
CA PHE A 37 16.76 -6.40 20.33
C PHE A 37 17.30 -6.15 18.93
N LEU A 38 18.62 -6.01 18.78
CA LEU A 38 19.24 -5.81 17.47
C LEU A 38 19.06 -7.04 16.57
N ARG A 39 18.92 -8.26 17.11
CA ARG A 39 18.57 -9.43 16.27
C ARG A 39 17.15 -9.36 15.70
N LYS A 40 16.25 -8.53 16.26
CA LYS A 40 14.90 -8.37 15.73
C LYS A 40 14.94 -7.89 14.27
N PRO A 41 14.05 -8.41 13.40
CA PRO A 41 13.98 -7.98 12.02
C PRO A 41 13.76 -6.47 11.88
N GLY A 42 14.46 -5.84 10.94
CA GLY A 42 14.32 -4.41 10.66
C GLY A 42 15.02 -3.48 11.64
N TRP A 43 15.73 -3.96 12.65
CA TRP A 43 16.47 -3.12 13.61
C TRP A 43 17.98 -3.18 13.42
N ALA A 44 18.57 -4.37 13.32
CA ALA A 44 20.02 -4.49 13.13
C ALA A 44 20.47 -3.89 11.80
N TRP A 45 21.49 -3.06 11.91
CA TRP A 45 22.52 -2.97 10.88
C TRP A 45 23.29 -4.30 10.81
N GLN A 46 23.28 -4.97 9.65
CA GLN A 46 24.03 -6.22 9.48
C GLN A 46 25.42 -6.01 8.90
N GLY A 47 25.79 -4.77 8.59
CA GLY A 47 27.11 -4.48 8.03
C GLY A 47 28.19 -5.10 8.89
N ARG A 48 28.97 -5.97 8.24
CA ARG A 48 29.95 -6.88 8.83
C ARG A 48 30.84 -6.06 9.77
N ALA A 49 30.92 -6.40 11.07
CA ALA A 49 31.51 -5.55 12.10
C ALA A 49 32.92 -4.98 11.79
N GLN A 50 33.77 -5.74 11.10
CA GLN A 50 35.10 -5.29 10.64
C GLN A 50 35.06 -4.26 9.47
N TRP A 51 33.89 -4.07 8.86
CA TRP A 51 33.57 -3.18 7.74
C TRP A 51 32.38 -2.26 8.07
N GLY A 52 31.96 -2.17 9.34
CA GLY A 52 30.80 -1.39 9.74
C GLY A 52 30.99 0.13 9.54
N PRO A 53 29.92 0.93 9.64
CA PRO A 53 29.96 2.35 9.32
C PRO A 53 30.89 3.17 10.23
N PHE A 54 31.35 2.59 11.34
CA PHE A 54 32.22 3.21 12.35
C PHE A 54 33.52 2.43 12.61
N GLY A 55 33.92 1.52 11.71
CA GLY A 55 35.19 0.80 11.83
C GLY A 55 36.40 1.73 11.97
N SER A 56 37.35 1.38 12.83
CA SER A 56 38.56 2.18 13.08
C SER A 56 39.45 2.26 11.82
N GLU A 57 40.03 3.43 11.57
CA GLU A 57 40.88 3.71 10.40
C GLU A 57 42.31 3.15 10.52
N GLU A 58 42.64 2.56 11.66
CA GLU A 58 44.02 2.34 12.12
C GLU A 58 44.81 1.30 11.28
N ASP A 59 44.13 0.41 10.55
CA ASP A 59 44.80 -0.67 9.78
C ASP A 59 44.87 -0.43 8.26
N GLY A 60 44.51 0.76 7.77
CA GLY A 60 44.45 1.02 6.32
C GLY A 60 43.42 0.17 5.57
N THR A 61 42.58 -0.57 6.31
CA THR A 61 41.46 -1.33 5.78
C THR A 61 40.24 -0.43 5.60
N PHE A 62 39.69 -0.58 4.41
CA PHE A 62 38.55 0.10 3.81
C PHE A 62 37.31 0.27 4.73
N ARG A 63 36.63 1.43 4.67
CA ARG A 63 35.38 1.72 5.39
C ARG A 63 34.17 1.58 4.47
N LYS A 64 33.26 0.62 4.71
CA LYS A 64 31.87 0.73 4.22
C LYS A 64 31.06 1.62 5.17
N GLY A 65 31.36 2.92 5.12
CA GLY A 65 30.63 3.97 5.84
C GLY A 65 29.27 4.29 5.20
N LEU A 66 28.44 5.09 5.86
CA LEU A 66 27.42 5.86 5.16
C LEU A 66 28.11 6.73 4.08
N LEU A 67 27.47 6.92 2.93
CA LEU A 67 28.00 7.78 1.87
C LEU A 67 28.23 9.21 2.43
N PRO A 68 29.47 9.69 2.52
CA PRO A 68 29.71 11.03 3.04
C PRO A 68 29.28 12.07 2.00
N LEU A 69 28.63 13.15 2.45
CA LEU A 69 28.05 14.18 1.58
C LEU A 69 29.04 14.73 0.54
N ARG A 70 30.31 14.88 0.92
CA ARG A 70 31.41 15.31 0.01
C ARG A 70 31.63 14.43 -1.23
N GLU A 71 31.15 13.18 -1.22
CA GLU A 71 31.24 12.28 -2.38
C GLU A 71 30.08 12.51 -3.38
N LEU A 72 29.04 13.26 -2.97
CA LEU A 72 27.93 13.75 -3.81
C LEU A 72 28.14 15.20 -4.29
N LEU A 73 29.00 15.96 -3.61
CA LEU A 73 29.25 17.37 -3.91
C LEU A 73 30.40 17.49 -4.93
N ASP A 74 30.22 18.33 -5.95
CA ASP A 74 31.30 18.65 -6.88
C ASP A 74 32.49 19.23 -6.10
N PRO A 75 33.71 18.65 -6.20
CA PRO A 75 34.89 19.11 -5.46
C PRO A 75 35.32 20.54 -5.82
N SER A 76 34.75 21.14 -6.87
CA SER A 76 34.93 22.55 -7.23
C SER A 76 33.95 23.52 -6.56
N SER A 77 32.97 23.03 -5.79
CA SER A 77 31.98 23.85 -5.08
C SER A 77 32.48 24.29 -3.70
N GLU A 78 32.63 25.60 -3.47
CA GLU A 78 32.90 26.17 -2.14
C GLU A 78 31.59 26.38 -1.37
N LEU A 79 31.47 25.78 -0.18
CA LEU A 79 30.28 25.89 0.68
C LEU A 79 30.57 26.78 1.90
N VAL A 80 29.63 27.67 2.23
CA VAL A 80 29.67 28.53 3.43
C VAL A 80 28.60 28.04 4.40
N LEU A 81 29.00 27.72 5.64
CA LEU A 81 28.10 27.38 6.75
C LEU A 81 28.11 28.53 7.76
N PRO A 82 26.98 29.17 8.08
CA PRO A 82 26.89 30.11 9.20
C PRO A 82 27.09 29.37 10.54
N GLY A 83 27.59 30.08 11.56
CA GLY A 83 27.71 29.57 12.92
C GLY A 83 26.83 30.34 13.90
N TRP A 84 26.31 29.67 14.92
CA TRP A 84 25.52 30.23 16.01
C TRP A 84 25.87 29.55 17.35
N SER A 85 25.34 30.07 18.46
CA SER A 85 25.54 29.49 19.80
C SER A 85 24.61 28.30 20.01
N ALA A 86 25.11 27.22 20.63
CA ALA A 86 24.24 26.08 21.00
C ALA A 86 23.24 26.41 22.13
N ASP A 87 23.44 27.52 22.84
CA ASP A 87 22.49 28.02 23.85
C ASP A 87 21.42 28.94 23.23
N ASP A 88 21.43 29.14 21.92
CA ASP A 88 20.43 29.95 21.22
C ASP A 88 19.07 29.23 21.27
N PRO A 89 17.97 29.89 21.68
CA PRO A 89 16.64 29.27 21.73
C PRO A 89 16.17 28.73 20.36
N ASP A 90 16.75 29.22 19.27
CA ASP A 90 16.49 28.80 17.90
C ASP A 90 17.62 27.90 17.33
N ASP A 91 18.54 27.38 18.15
CA ASP A 91 19.66 26.50 17.73
C ASP A 91 19.21 25.34 16.83
N LEU A 92 18.10 24.69 17.18
CA LEU A 92 17.52 23.62 16.39
C LEU A 92 16.97 24.11 15.03
N ALA A 93 16.40 25.31 14.97
CA ALA A 93 15.92 25.91 13.73
C ALA A 93 17.10 26.36 12.84
N PHE A 94 18.16 26.88 13.44
CA PHE A 94 19.38 27.27 12.75
C PHE A 94 20.13 26.04 12.21
N ALA A 95 20.27 24.99 13.02
CA ALA A 95 20.83 23.70 12.61
C ALA A 95 20.01 23.06 11.49
N ALA A 96 18.69 23.24 11.51
CA ALA A 96 17.82 22.78 10.44
C ALA A 96 17.95 23.60 9.16
N MET A 97 18.13 24.93 9.24
CA MET A 97 18.23 25.81 8.08
C MET A 97 19.60 25.75 7.39
N TRP A 98 20.66 25.48 8.16
CA TRP A 98 22.04 25.62 7.70
C TRP A 98 22.95 24.42 7.98
N GLY A 99 22.52 23.42 8.74
CA GLY A 99 23.32 22.25 9.12
C GLY A 99 24.26 22.52 10.31
N LEU A 100 24.55 21.49 11.14
CA LEU A 100 25.45 21.67 12.29
C LEU A 100 26.87 22.07 11.85
N PRO A 101 27.47 23.13 12.40
CA PRO A 101 28.88 23.42 12.16
C PRO A 101 29.75 22.27 12.71
N ASP A 102 30.84 21.93 12.02
CA ASP A 102 31.76 20.83 12.39
C ASP A 102 32.31 20.94 13.83
N ARG A 103 32.24 22.14 14.43
CA ARG A 103 32.47 22.40 15.86
C ARG A 103 31.52 23.47 16.39
N ILE A 104 30.63 23.08 17.28
CA ILE A 104 29.84 24.00 18.10
C ILE A 104 30.80 24.93 18.87
N GLY A 105 30.72 26.25 18.63
CA GLY A 105 31.52 27.28 19.32
C GLY A 105 32.85 27.72 18.67
N SER A 106 33.14 27.36 17.42
CA SER A 106 34.31 27.90 16.71
C SER A 106 33.94 29.13 15.84
N PRO A 107 34.75 30.20 15.80
CA PRO A 107 34.51 31.33 14.91
C PRO A 107 34.70 30.94 13.44
N CYS A 108 33.93 31.57 12.54
CA CYS A 108 34.04 31.41 11.09
C CYS A 108 35.49 31.61 10.61
N GLU A 109 36.09 30.58 10.02
CA GLU A 109 37.31 30.75 9.21
C GLU A 109 36.93 30.85 7.73
N THR A 110 37.10 32.06 7.18
CA THR A 110 37.00 32.35 5.75
C THR A 110 38.28 31.93 5.02
N ARG A 111 38.15 31.29 3.85
CA ARG A 111 39.22 31.21 2.83
C ARG A 111 38.67 31.70 1.48
N PRO A 112 39.46 32.38 0.63
CA PRO A 112 38.89 33.40 -0.27
C PRO A 112 38.78 32.96 -1.74
N HIS A 113 37.59 33.17 -2.32
CA HIS A 113 37.37 33.42 -3.75
C HIS A 113 37.26 34.94 -4.00
N MET A 114 38.41 35.61 -3.93
CA MET A 114 38.57 37.03 -4.24
C MET A 114 38.10 37.33 -5.67
N ASP A 115 36.98 38.06 -5.79
CA ASP A 115 36.80 39.23 -6.69
C ASP A 115 35.32 39.64 -6.92
N LEU A 116 34.34 38.99 -6.27
CA LEU A 116 32.94 39.46 -6.24
C LEU A 116 32.56 40.23 -4.96
N LEU A 117 33.48 40.35 -4.00
CA LEU A 117 33.33 41.05 -2.72
C LEU A 117 34.21 42.30 -2.59
N SER A 118 34.65 42.90 -3.69
CA SER A 118 35.47 44.13 -3.66
C SER A 118 34.65 45.41 -3.48
N ASN A 119 33.61 45.38 -2.64
CA ASN A 119 33.09 46.57 -2.00
C ASN A 119 32.96 46.29 -0.51
N THR A 120 33.80 46.98 0.23
CA THR A 120 33.83 47.04 1.70
C THR A 120 32.43 47.35 2.23
N HIS A 121 31.87 46.38 2.94
CA HIS A 121 30.67 46.45 3.78
C HIS A 121 29.33 46.77 3.07
N PRO A 122 28.56 45.76 2.64
CA PRO A 122 27.11 45.85 2.74
C PRO A 122 26.71 45.47 4.17
N GLY A 123 25.99 46.38 4.84
CA GLY A 123 25.34 46.05 6.12
C GLY A 123 24.32 44.93 5.93
N ALA A 124 23.95 44.27 7.04
CA ALA A 124 23.02 43.13 7.12
C ALA A 124 21.65 43.32 6.45
N ALA A 125 21.36 44.50 5.88
CA ALA A 125 20.13 44.83 5.17
C ALA A 125 20.13 44.51 3.66
N GLU A 126 21.28 44.22 3.02
CA GLU A 126 21.34 44.22 1.53
C GLU A 126 21.76 42.91 0.85
N LEU A 127 22.06 41.84 1.58
CA LEU A 127 22.26 40.50 1.00
C LEU A 127 21.19 39.55 1.54
N GLY A 128 20.03 39.57 0.88
CA GLY A 128 18.94 38.64 1.17
C GLY A 128 19.31 37.20 0.82
N VAL A 129 19.21 36.31 1.81
CA VAL A 129 19.29 34.83 1.77
C VAL A 129 18.52 34.20 0.59
N LEU A 130 17.48 34.89 0.11
CA LEU A 130 16.68 34.55 -1.08
C LEU A 130 17.48 34.48 -2.38
N ALA A 131 18.41 35.41 -2.64
CA ALA A 131 19.13 35.47 -3.91
C ALA A 131 20.12 34.30 -4.05
N ALA A 132 20.68 33.81 -2.95
CA ALA A 132 21.61 32.68 -2.93
C ALA A 132 20.90 31.32 -3.06
N THR A 133 19.69 31.17 -2.51
CA THR A 133 18.89 29.94 -2.66
C THR A 133 18.16 29.84 -4.00
N MET A 134 17.95 30.97 -4.70
CA MET A 134 17.40 31.01 -6.06
C MET A 134 18.31 30.36 -7.13
N LEU A 135 19.61 30.14 -6.83
CA LEU A 135 20.59 29.61 -7.79
C LEU A 135 20.65 28.07 -7.87
N HIS A 136 19.98 27.31 -6.99
CA HIS A 136 20.08 25.83 -6.96
C HIS A 136 18.76 25.07 -7.04
N ILE A 137 17.63 25.76 -7.24
CA ILE A 137 16.37 25.08 -7.53
C ILE A 137 15.67 25.81 -8.68
N ASN A 138 16.05 25.44 -9.89
CA ASN A 138 15.15 25.54 -11.03
C ASN A 138 15.33 24.31 -11.92
N THR A 139 14.31 23.46 -11.96
CA THR A 139 14.04 22.68 -13.17
C THR A 139 12.56 22.86 -13.51
N ASP A 140 12.35 23.34 -14.73
CA ASP A 140 11.10 23.82 -15.26
C ASP A 140 9.91 22.85 -15.13
N ARG A 141 8.78 23.44 -14.73
CA ARG A 141 7.39 23.17 -15.14
C ARG A 141 6.93 21.71 -15.25
N MET A 142 6.20 21.23 -14.23
CA MET A 142 5.10 20.26 -14.41
C MET A 142 3.88 20.53 -13.49
N GLY A 143 2.83 21.05 -14.13
CA GLY A 143 1.39 20.79 -13.96
C GLY A 143 0.85 20.22 -12.64
N GLY A 144 0.72 21.05 -11.61
CA GLY A 144 -0.07 20.74 -10.42
C GLY A 144 -0.25 21.95 -9.53
N ARG A 145 -0.80 23.03 -10.08
CA ARG A 145 -1.11 24.27 -9.36
C ARG A 145 -2.16 23.97 -8.29
N GLY A 146 -1.86 24.24 -7.03
CA GLY A 146 -2.83 24.11 -5.96
C GLY A 146 -2.42 24.89 -4.72
N THR A 147 -1.40 24.40 -4.00
CA THR A 147 -1.18 24.82 -2.61
C THR A 147 0.26 24.58 -2.16
N ARG A 148 1.29 24.99 -2.93
CA ARG A 148 2.71 24.71 -2.59
C ARG A 148 3.50 25.90 -2.09
N ASP A 149 2.93 27.07 -2.29
CA ASP A 149 3.57 28.35 -2.04
C ASP A 149 2.88 28.95 -0.81
N GLY A 150 3.65 29.35 0.19
CA GLY A 150 3.08 29.83 1.44
C GLY A 150 4.10 29.95 2.58
N ILE A 151 3.58 30.18 3.78
CA ILE A 151 4.38 30.24 5.01
C ILE A 151 4.22 28.93 5.75
N CYS A 152 5.32 28.37 6.25
CA CYS A 152 5.32 27.19 7.12
C CYS A 152 5.63 27.64 8.54
N ILE A 153 4.72 27.38 9.47
CA ILE A 153 4.98 27.63 10.89
C ILE A 153 5.82 26.47 11.43
N LEU A 154 6.97 26.81 12.00
CA LEU A 154 7.98 25.87 12.50
C LEU A 154 8.00 25.90 14.01
N ARG A 155 7.49 24.86 14.66
CA ARG A 155 7.67 24.74 16.10
C ARG A 155 9.00 24.08 16.43
N SER A 156 9.79 24.72 17.29
CA SER A 156 11.07 24.17 17.76
C SER A 156 10.90 22.85 18.54
N ASP A 157 9.73 22.61 19.13
CA ASP A 157 9.36 21.38 19.82
C ASP A 157 8.74 20.30 18.91
N ARG A 158 8.56 20.57 17.60
CA ARG A 158 8.00 19.61 16.62
C ARG A 158 8.88 19.49 15.38
N PRO A 159 9.83 18.54 15.35
CA PRO A 159 10.73 18.35 14.21
C PRO A 159 10.00 18.01 12.90
N GLU A 160 8.73 17.57 12.95
CA GLU A 160 7.91 17.29 11.78
C GLU A 160 7.59 18.55 10.95
N ASP A 161 7.45 19.71 11.60
CA ASP A 161 7.18 20.98 10.92
C ASP A 161 8.39 21.38 10.05
N ILE A 162 9.60 21.16 10.59
CA ILE A 162 10.89 21.40 9.94
C ILE A 162 11.07 20.48 8.73
N VAL A 163 10.77 19.18 8.88
CA VAL A 163 10.82 18.21 7.79
C VAL A 163 9.83 18.57 6.67
N SER A 164 8.63 19.01 7.04
CA SER A 164 7.58 19.41 6.08
C SER A 164 7.98 20.63 5.26
N TYR A 165 8.58 21.64 5.89
CA TYR A 165 9.15 22.80 5.22
C TYR A 165 10.21 22.41 4.17
N TRP A 166 11.15 21.55 4.54
CA TRP A 166 12.20 21.10 3.63
C TRP A 166 11.66 20.28 2.46
N ASN A 167 10.66 19.44 2.71
CA ASN A 167 9.99 18.72 1.64
C ASN A 167 9.30 19.67 0.66
N MET A 168 8.61 20.71 1.13
CA MET A 168 7.99 21.71 0.26
C MET A 168 9.02 22.50 -0.56
N ARG A 169 10.16 22.85 0.03
CA ARG A 169 11.28 23.51 -0.67
C ARG A 169 11.91 22.60 -1.74
N ALA A 170 12.20 21.35 -1.39
CA ALA A 170 12.78 20.36 -2.31
C ALA A 170 11.86 20.08 -3.51
N LEU A 171 10.54 20.27 -3.34
CA LEU A 171 9.52 20.16 -4.39
C LEU A 171 9.38 21.44 -5.24
N GLY A 172 10.26 22.42 -5.07
CA GLY A 172 10.25 23.70 -5.80
C GLY A 172 9.16 24.67 -5.34
N GLY A 173 8.55 24.44 -4.17
CA GLY A 173 7.61 25.37 -3.56
C GLY A 173 8.31 26.63 -3.07
N SER A 174 7.72 27.79 -3.34
CA SER A 174 8.12 29.06 -2.76
C SER A 174 7.54 29.13 -1.34
N VAL A 175 8.23 28.49 -0.39
CA VAL A 175 7.83 28.50 1.02
C VAL A 175 8.81 29.26 1.92
N ILE A 176 8.27 29.98 2.90
CA ILE A 176 9.00 30.71 3.94
C ILE A 176 8.77 30.00 5.27
N GLY A 177 9.83 29.57 5.94
CA GLY A 177 9.73 28.98 7.28
C GLY A 177 9.75 30.10 8.33
N ILE A 178 8.74 30.16 9.20
CA ILE A 178 8.64 31.13 10.28
C ILE A 178 8.51 30.36 11.60
N PRO A 179 9.32 30.66 12.64
CA PRO A 179 9.19 29.98 13.91
C PRO A 179 7.82 30.27 14.55
N SER A 180 7.26 29.30 15.26
CA SER A 180 5.94 29.44 15.91
C SER A 180 5.92 30.55 16.96
N GLU A 181 7.07 30.79 17.59
CA GLU A 181 7.37 31.86 18.52
C GLU A 181 8.77 32.36 18.15
N GLY A 182 9.01 33.67 18.08
CA GLY A 182 10.31 34.19 17.69
C GLY A 182 10.45 35.69 17.92
N MET A 183 11.69 36.18 17.88
CA MET A 183 11.95 37.61 17.99
C MET A 183 11.27 38.39 16.85
N PRO A 184 10.58 39.51 17.14
CA PRO A 184 9.91 40.32 16.12
C PRO A 184 10.82 40.69 14.94
N GLU A 185 12.09 40.98 15.21
CA GLU A 185 13.06 41.37 14.19
C GLU A 185 13.35 40.25 13.19
N LEU A 186 13.35 38.99 13.64
CA LEU A 186 13.53 37.82 12.77
C LEU A 186 12.27 37.56 11.94
N ILE A 187 11.09 37.67 12.55
CA ILE A 187 9.80 37.50 11.87
C ILE A 187 9.64 38.59 10.79
N ASP A 188 9.92 39.84 11.12
CA ASP A 188 9.88 40.97 10.19
C ASP A 188 10.89 40.78 9.05
N LEU A 189 12.10 40.30 9.34
CA LEU A 189 13.10 39.96 8.31
C LEU A 189 12.58 38.88 7.35
N LEU A 190 11.98 37.81 7.87
CA LEU A 190 11.44 36.71 7.07
C LEU A 190 10.20 37.15 6.25
N LEU A 191 9.36 38.03 6.78
CA LEU A 191 8.18 38.56 6.11
C LEU A 191 8.47 39.73 5.15
N SER A 192 9.62 40.38 5.28
CA SER A 192 10.10 41.40 4.31
C SER A 192 10.40 40.83 2.92
N GLN A 193 10.48 39.50 2.83
CA GLN A 193 10.68 38.76 1.60
C GLN A 193 9.45 38.83 0.68
N PRO A 194 9.60 38.69 -0.65
CA PRO A 194 8.47 38.58 -1.55
C PRO A 194 7.59 37.40 -1.14
N LEU A 195 6.43 37.72 -0.56
CA LEU A 195 5.52 36.69 -0.09
C LEU A 195 5.04 35.84 -1.28
N PRO A 196 4.84 34.53 -1.11
CA PRO A 196 4.27 33.70 -2.15
C PRO A 196 2.80 34.06 -2.39
N SER A 197 2.33 34.05 -3.64
CA SER A 197 0.93 34.35 -3.98
C SER A 197 0.27 33.23 -4.77
N TYR A 198 -0.99 32.98 -4.45
CA TYR A 198 -1.82 32.05 -5.19
C TYR A 198 -3.14 32.69 -5.61
N ASN A 199 -3.54 32.53 -6.87
CA ASN A 199 -4.83 33.03 -7.35
C ASN A 199 -5.92 32.03 -6.99
N VAL A 200 -6.74 32.33 -5.99
CA VAL A 200 -7.93 31.54 -5.67
C VAL A 200 -9.05 32.01 -6.57
N GLY A 201 -9.27 31.27 -7.66
CA GLY A 201 -10.45 31.42 -8.49
C GLY A 201 -11.57 30.54 -7.95
N THR A 202 -12.63 31.12 -7.42
CA THR A 202 -13.93 30.45 -7.36
C THR A 202 -14.44 30.31 -8.78
N GLU A 203 -14.71 29.08 -9.24
CA GLU A 203 -15.34 28.85 -10.55
C GLU A 203 -16.62 29.70 -10.65
N GLY A 204 -16.57 30.74 -11.50
CA GLY A 204 -17.69 31.64 -11.77
C GLY A 204 -17.63 33.05 -11.17
N SER A 205 -16.59 33.44 -10.42
CA SER A 205 -16.39 34.84 -10.00
C SER A 205 -15.26 35.53 -10.78
N ASP A 206 -15.54 36.68 -11.39
CA ASP A 206 -14.53 37.50 -12.08
C ASP A 206 -13.48 38.13 -11.13
N THR A 207 -13.75 38.14 -9.82
CA THR A 207 -12.79 38.59 -8.80
C THR A 207 -11.81 37.48 -8.46
N ARG A 208 -10.58 37.57 -8.99
CA ARG A 208 -9.44 36.77 -8.52
C ARG A 208 -8.89 37.41 -7.26
N GLN A 209 -8.96 36.70 -6.14
CA GLN A 209 -8.34 37.12 -4.89
C GLN A 209 -7.01 36.38 -4.74
N GLU A 210 -5.94 37.12 -4.46
CA GLU A 210 -4.66 36.50 -4.11
C GLU A 210 -4.70 36.00 -2.67
N ALA A 211 -4.32 34.75 -2.48
CA ALA A 211 -4.22 34.08 -1.20
C ALA A 211 -2.76 33.87 -0.81
N LEU A 212 -2.50 33.95 0.49
CA LEU A 212 -1.28 33.48 1.14
C LEU A 212 -1.65 32.26 1.99
N TYR A 213 -1.14 31.09 1.62
CA TYR A 213 -1.34 29.89 2.42
C TYR A 213 -0.37 29.86 3.60
N VAL A 214 -0.87 29.44 4.77
CA VAL A 214 -0.07 29.28 5.98
C VAL A 214 -0.24 27.85 6.48
N PHE A 215 0.79 27.02 6.31
CA PHE A 215 0.84 25.64 6.77
C PHE A 215 1.15 25.61 8.27
N GLY A 216 0.27 25.00 9.05
CA GLY A 216 0.36 25.00 10.50
C GLY A 216 0.04 26.36 11.12
N GLY A 217 -0.79 27.19 10.48
CA GLY A 217 -1.14 28.51 11.01
C GLY A 217 -1.82 28.48 12.38
N ASP A 218 -2.42 27.35 12.77
CA ASP A 218 -2.94 27.10 14.11
C ASP A 218 -1.86 26.98 15.20
N ASN A 219 -0.60 26.81 14.81
CA ASN A 219 0.55 26.73 15.70
C ASN A 219 1.28 28.07 15.88
N ALA A 220 0.94 29.11 15.12
CA ALA A 220 1.57 30.42 15.25
C ALA A 220 1.15 31.09 16.56
N SER A 221 2.09 31.73 17.27
CA SER A 221 1.75 32.61 18.38
C SER A 221 0.84 33.75 17.89
N PRO A 222 0.04 34.38 18.77
CA PRO A 222 -0.78 35.53 18.38
C PRO A 222 0.01 36.64 17.70
N GLU A 223 1.25 36.86 18.12
CA GLU A 223 2.17 37.85 17.57
C GLU A 223 2.64 37.47 16.17
N VAL A 224 3.06 36.21 15.97
CA VAL A 224 3.48 35.67 14.65
C VAL A 224 2.30 35.67 13.68
N ALA A 225 1.13 35.19 14.12
CA ALA A 225 -0.09 35.15 13.31
C ALA A 225 -0.50 36.56 12.87
N LYS A 226 -0.47 37.53 13.78
CA LYS A 226 -0.75 38.93 13.48
C LYS A 226 0.28 39.52 12.50
N ALA A 227 1.57 39.23 12.68
CA ALA A 227 2.61 39.72 11.76
C ALA A 227 2.39 39.17 10.33
N ILE A 228 2.01 37.89 10.21
CA ILE A 228 1.67 37.27 8.92
C ILE A 228 0.40 37.92 8.30
N GLU A 229 -0.63 38.18 9.11
CA GLU A 229 -1.84 38.87 8.67
C GLU A 229 -1.56 40.30 8.21
N ASP A 230 -0.76 41.05 8.96
CA ASP A 230 -0.35 42.42 8.62
C ASP A 230 0.47 42.44 7.32
N ALA A 231 1.40 41.50 7.14
CA ALA A 231 2.20 41.34 5.92
C ALA A 231 1.33 40.95 4.72
N ALA A 232 0.37 40.03 4.88
CA ALA A 232 -0.59 39.66 3.85
C ALA A 232 -1.51 40.84 3.47
N HIS A 233 -2.01 41.59 4.45
CA HIS A 233 -2.86 42.75 4.24
C HIS A 233 -2.13 43.86 3.47
N SER A 234 -0.85 44.11 3.80
CA SER A 234 -0.01 45.08 3.10
C SER A 234 0.18 44.76 1.61
N THR A 235 0.05 43.48 1.23
CA THR A 235 0.14 42.99 -0.14
C THR A 235 -1.23 42.68 -0.77
N HIS A 236 -2.32 43.07 -0.11
CA HIS A 236 -3.72 42.83 -0.53
C HIS A 236 -4.08 41.33 -0.69
N ARG A 237 -3.55 40.47 0.17
CA ARG A 237 -3.76 39.02 0.15
C ARG A 237 -4.60 38.53 1.32
N VAL A 238 -5.32 37.44 1.12
CA VAL A 238 -6.07 36.74 2.18
C VAL A 238 -5.25 35.58 2.73
N VAL A 239 -5.11 35.52 4.05
CA VAL A 239 -4.46 34.40 4.73
C VAL A 239 -5.39 33.19 4.77
N HIS A 240 -4.91 32.05 4.28
CA HIS A 240 -5.58 30.76 4.38
C HIS A 240 -4.73 29.79 5.20
N SER A 241 -5.15 29.54 6.45
CA SER A 241 -4.49 28.55 7.29
C SER A 241 -4.85 27.13 6.83
N LEU A 242 -3.83 26.31 6.60
CA LEU A 242 -3.94 24.90 6.25
C LEU A 242 -3.36 24.07 7.40
N SER A 243 -4.08 23.01 7.78
CA SER A 243 -3.56 22.04 8.74
C SER A 243 -2.29 21.36 8.21
N PRO A 244 -1.28 21.08 9.05
CA PRO A 244 -0.06 20.37 8.66
C PRO A 244 -0.32 19.03 7.96
N GLU A 245 -1.45 18.37 8.29
CA GLU A 245 -1.85 17.08 7.72
C GLU A 245 -2.17 17.13 6.21
N PHE A 246 -2.33 18.33 5.62
CA PHE A 246 -2.60 18.49 4.19
C PHE A 246 -1.38 18.28 3.30
N ALA A 247 -0.16 18.38 3.85
CA ALA A 247 1.09 18.09 3.17
C ALA A 247 1.40 16.58 3.14
N SER A 248 0.38 15.76 2.83
CA SER A 248 0.58 14.34 2.52
C SER A 248 1.66 14.21 1.45
N PRO A 249 2.55 13.21 1.51
CA PRO A 249 3.62 13.02 0.52
C PRO A 249 2.98 12.80 -0.85
N PHE A 250 2.87 13.86 -1.64
CA PHE A 250 2.40 13.80 -3.01
C PHE A 250 3.48 13.12 -3.83
N VAL A 251 3.33 11.81 -4.05
CA VAL A 251 4.28 11.06 -4.86
C VAL A 251 3.98 11.35 -6.34
N PHE A 252 4.79 12.22 -6.95
CA PHE A 252 4.73 12.47 -8.40
C PHE A 252 5.18 11.25 -9.21
N GLU A 253 4.33 10.84 -10.16
CA GLU A 253 4.66 9.82 -11.16
C GLU A 253 5.48 10.44 -12.29
N GLY A 254 6.53 9.74 -12.72
CA GLY A 254 7.31 10.11 -13.90
C GLY A 254 8.45 11.12 -13.67
N LEU A 255 8.57 11.70 -12.47
CA LEU A 255 9.76 12.49 -12.14
C LEU A 255 10.97 11.55 -11.99
N GLN A 256 11.94 11.71 -12.88
CA GLN A 256 13.23 11.06 -12.79
C GLN A 256 14.27 12.12 -12.39
N THR A 257 14.93 11.89 -11.27
CA THR A 257 16.09 12.63 -10.80
C THR A 257 17.23 11.66 -10.55
N GLU A 258 18.40 12.17 -10.20
CA GLU A 258 19.53 11.34 -9.81
C GLU A 258 19.30 10.56 -8.51
N PHE A 259 18.26 10.91 -7.74
CA PHE A 259 17.91 10.28 -6.46
C PHE A 259 16.58 9.52 -6.49
N LYS A 260 15.76 9.75 -7.52
CA LYS A 260 14.43 9.16 -7.66
C LYS A 260 14.19 8.70 -9.08
N ARG A 261 13.75 7.45 -9.25
CA ARG A 261 13.38 6.90 -10.55
C ARG A 261 12.03 6.21 -10.44
N THR A 262 11.13 6.52 -11.38
CA THR A 262 9.93 5.71 -11.60
C THR A 262 10.24 4.73 -12.71
N VAL A 263 10.03 3.43 -12.45
CA VAL A 263 10.26 2.36 -13.42
C VAL A 263 9.01 1.51 -13.58
N ARG A 264 8.90 0.86 -14.73
CA ARG A 264 7.96 -0.23 -14.97
C ARG A 264 8.76 -1.49 -15.24
N VAL A 265 8.51 -2.54 -14.46
CA VAL A 265 9.23 -3.81 -14.56
C VAL A 265 8.23 -4.89 -14.91
N ASP A 266 8.47 -5.61 -16.00
CA ASP A 266 7.70 -6.78 -16.36
C ASP A 266 8.28 -8.03 -15.68
N PHE A 267 7.41 -8.95 -15.27
CA PHE A 267 7.83 -10.18 -14.61
C PHE A 267 6.95 -11.36 -15.04
N ARG A 268 7.45 -12.58 -14.88
CA ARG A 268 6.64 -13.78 -15.12
C ARG A 268 5.69 -13.98 -13.95
N PRO A 269 4.42 -14.37 -14.13
CA PRO A 269 3.46 -14.52 -13.03
C PRO A 269 3.96 -15.37 -11.83
N ALA A 270 4.78 -16.39 -12.10
CA ALA A 270 5.37 -17.27 -11.07
C ALA A 270 6.67 -16.75 -10.45
N SER A 271 7.12 -15.53 -10.78
CA SER A 271 8.36 -14.95 -10.25
C SER A 271 8.20 -14.65 -8.76
N HIS A 272 9.27 -14.83 -7.99
CA HIS A 272 9.30 -14.64 -6.55
C HIS A 272 9.75 -13.21 -6.13
N GLY A 273 9.85 -12.31 -7.09
CA GLY A 273 10.31 -10.94 -6.95
C GLY A 273 10.54 -10.30 -8.32
N ILE A 274 11.05 -9.07 -8.30
CA ILE A 274 11.39 -8.27 -9.48
C ILE A 274 12.75 -7.62 -9.30
N ASP A 275 13.47 -7.41 -10.39
CA ASP A 275 14.71 -6.64 -10.39
C ASP A 275 14.38 -5.19 -10.80
N VAL A 276 14.76 -4.25 -9.94
CA VAL A 276 14.46 -2.82 -10.09
C VAL A 276 15.76 -2.08 -10.33
N ASP A 277 15.84 -1.38 -11.46
CA ASP A 277 16.98 -0.48 -11.71
C ASP A 277 16.97 0.69 -10.72
N LEU A 278 18.09 0.89 -10.05
CA LEU A 278 18.33 2.03 -9.17
C LEU A 278 18.79 3.25 -9.99
N PRO A 279 18.54 4.48 -9.51
CA PRO A 279 19.16 5.67 -10.10
C PRO A 279 20.67 5.66 -9.85
N ARG A 280 21.44 6.11 -10.85
CA ARG A 280 22.89 6.30 -10.69
C ARG A 280 23.14 7.61 -9.96
N LEU A 281 23.65 7.54 -8.74
CA LEU A 281 24.00 8.75 -7.98
C LEU A 281 25.18 9.47 -8.65
N PRO A 282 25.23 10.82 -8.60
CA PRO A 282 26.27 11.64 -9.23
C PRO A 282 27.56 11.62 -8.42
N LEU A 283 28.15 10.44 -8.26
CA LEU A 283 29.31 10.26 -7.39
C LEU A 283 30.56 10.85 -8.05
N VAL A 284 31.30 11.68 -7.30
CA VAL A 284 32.57 12.26 -7.74
C VAL A 284 33.52 11.14 -8.16
N SER A 285 33.88 11.09 -9.43
CA SER A 285 34.74 10.05 -9.98
C SER A 285 36.19 10.32 -9.57
N LYS A 286 36.64 9.72 -8.46
CA LYS A 286 38.07 9.67 -8.13
C LYS A 286 38.71 8.45 -8.80
N PRO A 287 39.66 8.63 -9.74
CA PRO A 287 40.40 7.52 -10.33
C PRO A 287 41.12 6.74 -9.21
N GLY A 288 40.94 5.41 -9.17
CA GLY A 288 41.64 4.52 -8.24
C GLY A 288 40.86 4.06 -7.00
N ARG A 289 39.64 4.56 -6.73
CA ARG A 289 38.76 4.00 -5.69
C ARG A 289 37.69 3.10 -6.32
N SER A 290 38.06 1.83 -6.55
CA SER A 290 37.19 0.81 -7.15
C SER A 290 36.33 0.03 -6.14
N PHE A 291 36.50 0.25 -4.84
CA PHE A 291 35.76 -0.46 -3.79
C PHE A 291 34.94 0.52 -2.94
N GLY A 292 33.71 0.08 -2.61
CA GLY A 292 32.53 0.79 -2.05
C GLY A 292 32.67 2.25 -1.61
N ARG A 293 31.83 3.09 -2.20
CA ARG A 293 31.83 4.54 -1.94
C ARG A 293 30.96 4.91 -0.73
N GLY A 294 30.22 3.94 -0.20
CA GLY A 294 29.40 4.07 0.99
C GLY A 294 28.06 3.38 0.82
N ILE A 295 27.30 3.29 1.90
CA ILE A 295 25.94 2.75 1.90
C ILE A 295 24.92 3.88 1.82
N VAL A 296 23.88 3.67 1.01
CA VAL A 296 22.70 4.53 0.91
C VAL A 296 21.45 3.74 1.25
N ALA A 297 20.43 4.43 1.75
CA ALA A 297 19.10 3.86 1.89
C ALA A 297 18.34 4.05 0.57
N ALA A 298 18.00 2.93 -0.09
CA ALA A 298 17.13 2.90 -1.25
C ALA A 298 15.72 2.54 -0.81
N GLU A 299 14.78 3.46 -0.93
CA GLU A 299 13.36 3.21 -0.68
C GLU A 299 12.65 2.83 -1.98
N VAL A 300 12.01 1.66 -1.98
CA VAL A 300 11.23 1.15 -3.11
C VAL A 300 9.75 1.12 -2.73
N GLN A 301 8.98 1.97 -3.42
CA GLN A 301 7.54 1.99 -3.36
C GLN A 301 6.96 1.26 -4.58
N LEU A 302 6.11 0.27 -4.33
CA LEU A 302 5.38 -0.45 -5.37
C LEU A 302 3.96 0.09 -5.45
N ARG A 303 3.61 0.73 -6.58
CA ARG A 303 2.30 1.37 -6.75
C ARG A 303 1.26 0.53 -7.48
N GLU A 304 1.72 -0.33 -8.37
CA GLU A 304 0.83 -1.16 -9.15
C GLU A 304 1.53 -2.47 -9.49
N VAL A 305 0.84 -3.57 -9.18
CA VAL A 305 1.29 -4.92 -9.50
C VAL A 305 0.16 -5.65 -10.18
N ARG A 306 0.33 -5.91 -11.48
CA ARG A 306 -0.64 -6.66 -12.31
C ARG A 306 -0.07 -8.02 -12.67
N GLY A 307 -0.93 -9.04 -12.70
CA GLY A 307 -0.53 -10.39 -13.13
C GLY A 307 0.36 -11.15 -12.14
N GLN A 308 0.50 -10.67 -10.90
CA GLN A 308 1.14 -11.42 -9.82
C GLN A 308 0.34 -12.67 -9.50
N ASP A 309 1.02 -13.80 -9.31
CA ASP A 309 0.40 -15.01 -8.79
C ASP A 309 -0.20 -14.69 -7.40
N PRO A 310 -1.49 -14.94 -7.19
CA PRO A 310 -2.23 -14.44 -6.03
C PRO A 310 -1.82 -15.09 -4.71
N ARG A 311 -0.89 -16.05 -4.72
CA ARG A 311 -0.27 -16.59 -3.49
C ARG A 311 0.81 -15.67 -2.94
N PHE A 312 1.34 -14.79 -3.78
CA PHE A 312 2.34 -13.81 -3.39
C PHE A 312 1.73 -12.41 -3.28
N THR A 313 2.40 -11.56 -2.51
CA THR A 313 2.15 -10.14 -2.46
C THR A 313 3.47 -9.38 -2.49
N ALA A 314 3.43 -8.22 -3.13
CA ALA A 314 4.50 -7.24 -3.01
C ALA A 314 4.20 -6.19 -1.91
N GLN A 315 2.97 -6.18 -1.39
CA GLN A 315 2.57 -5.32 -0.28
C GLN A 315 3.05 -5.92 1.04
N ILE A 316 4.09 -5.31 1.60
CA ILE A 316 4.63 -5.68 2.91
C ILE A 316 4.11 -4.67 3.93
N PRO A 317 3.37 -5.11 4.97
CA PRO A 317 2.90 -4.25 6.04
C PRO A 317 4.06 -3.46 6.67
N PRO A 318 3.84 -2.21 7.11
CA PRO A 318 4.89 -1.30 7.54
C PRO A 318 5.37 -1.58 8.97
N TYR A 319 5.14 -2.79 9.47
CA TYR A 319 5.60 -3.21 10.79
C TYR A 319 6.98 -3.83 10.67
N ARG A 320 7.97 -3.35 11.43
CA ARG A 320 9.36 -3.81 11.31
C ARG A 320 9.56 -5.32 11.36
N ARG A 321 8.72 -6.06 12.11
CA ARG A 321 8.73 -7.53 12.10
C ARG A 321 8.57 -8.15 10.70
N HIS A 322 7.86 -7.49 9.78
CA HIS A 322 7.70 -7.92 8.38
C HIS A 322 8.98 -7.82 7.54
N SER A 323 9.98 -7.08 8.01
CA SER A 323 11.32 -7.05 7.41
C SER A 323 11.99 -8.45 7.37
N ALA A 324 11.53 -9.39 8.21
CA ALA A 324 11.96 -10.79 8.16
C ALA A 324 11.70 -11.43 6.79
N LEU A 325 10.60 -11.06 6.14
CA LEU A 325 10.20 -11.59 4.83
C LEU A 325 11.15 -11.17 3.71
N LEU A 326 11.74 -9.99 3.88
CA LEU A 326 12.70 -9.40 2.94
C LEU A 326 14.09 -10.02 3.15
N ARG A 327 14.50 -10.18 4.41
CA ARG A 327 15.83 -10.70 4.79
C ARG A 327 16.10 -12.10 4.24
N HIS A 328 15.17 -13.03 4.39
CA HIS A 328 15.39 -14.44 4.00
C HIS A 328 15.63 -14.63 2.50
N ARG A 329 15.16 -13.71 1.67
CA ARG A 329 15.27 -13.79 0.21
C ARG A 329 16.43 -12.96 -0.36
N GLN A 330 17.00 -12.09 0.46
CA GLN A 330 18.11 -11.21 0.10
C GLN A 330 19.48 -11.68 0.58
N VAL A 331 19.58 -12.85 1.21
CA VAL A 331 20.86 -13.45 1.67
C VAL A 331 21.89 -13.57 0.53
N HIS A 332 21.45 -13.55 -0.72
CA HIS A 332 22.33 -13.60 -1.90
C HIS A 332 22.74 -12.23 -2.45
N GLN A 333 22.20 -11.12 -1.96
CA GLN A 333 22.45 -9.77 -2.48
C GLN A 333 23.25 -8.91 -1.49
N THR A 334 23.95 -7.92 -2.03
CA THR A 334 24.71 -6.83 -1.37
C THR A 334 24.04 -6.04 -0.24
N VAL A 335 22.92 -6.51 0.33
CA VAL A 335 22.04 -5.73 1.20
C VAL A 335 22.53 -5.77 2.65
N ASP A 336 23.01 -4.65 3.14
CA ASP A 336 23.53 -4.49 4.51
C ASP A 336 22.40 -4.27 5.54
N HIS A 337 21.24 -3.81 5.09
CA HIS A 337 20.06 -3.62 5.94
C HIS A 337 18.77 -3.69 5.13
N VAL A 338 17.67 -4.13 5.74
CA VAL A 338 16.35 -4.06 5.13
C VAL A 338 15.26 -3.83 6.17
N ARG A 339 14.32 -2.93 5.86
CA ARG A 339 13.11 -2.73 6.64
C ARG A 339 11.86 -2.50 5.80
N SER A 340 10.71 -2.83 6.34
CA SER A 340 9.41 -2.33 5.85
C SER A 340 9.14 -0.94 6.40
N GLY A 341 8.64 -0.03 5.57
CA GLY A 341 8.18 1.31 5.94
C GLY A 341 6.76 1.58 5.44
N TYR A 342 6.20 2.74 5.82
CA TYR A 342 4.85 3.15 5.43
C TYR A 342 4.73 3.47 3.94
N GLU A 343 5.77 4.04 3.33
CA GLU A 343 5.77 4.39 1.91
C GLU A 343 6.31 3.25 1.02
N GLY A 344 7.18 2.41 1.55
CA GLY A 344 7.76 1.30 0.81
C GLY A 344 8.71 0.44 1.62
N MET A 345 9.47 -0.39 0.91
CA MET A 345 10.54 -1.20 1.48
C MET A 345 11.84 -0.42 1.39
N VAL A 346 12.63 -0.40 2.46
CA VAL A 346 13.91 0.33 2.51
C VAL A 346 15.05 -0.65 2.59
N PHE A 347 16.05 -0.46 1.72
CA PHE A 347 17.22 -1.32 1.59
C PHE A 347 18.49 -0.49 1.79
N GLY A 348 19.37 -0.93 2.68
CA GLY A 348 20.72 -0.40 2.81
C GLY A 348 21.63 -1.09 1.79
N LEU A 349 22.07 -0.34 0.78
CA LEU A 349 22.82 -0.86 -0.37
C LEU A 349 24.11 -0.06 -0.56
N ASP A 350 25.15 -0.72 -1.07
CA ASP A 350 26.33 0.01 -1.55
C ASP A 350 25.89 0.92 -2.71
N VAL A 351 26.36 2.16 -2.69
CA VAL A 351 25.96 3.18 -3.66
C VAL A 351 26.34 2.84 -5.10
N THR A 352 27.24 1.87 -5.30
CA THR A 352 27.59 1.38 -6.64
C THR A 352 26.58 0.39 -7.22
N TYR A 353 25.54 0.00 -6.48
CA TYR A 353 24.50 -0.90 -6.99
C TYR A 353 23.65 -0.19 -8.05
N GLU A 354 23.47 -0.86 -9.18
CA GLU A 354 22.63 -0.36 -10.28
C GLU A 354 21.26 -1.03 -10.30
N ASP A 355 21.10 -2.16 -9.63
CA ASP A 355 19.86 -2.92 -9.53
C ASP A 355 19.61 -3.44 -8.11
N LEU A 356 18.35 -3.78 -7.85
CA LEU A 356 17.88 -4.31 -6.58
C LEU A 356 16.80 -5.36 -6.83
N HIS A 357 16.96 -6.56 -6.25
CA HIS A 357 15.88 -7.54 -6.26
C HIS A 357 14.91 -7.29 -5.11
N VAL A 358 13.67 -7.01 -5.47
CA VAL A 358 12.57 -6.79 -4.56
C VAL A 358 11.73 -8.07 -4.49
N PRO A 359 11.76 -8.80 -3.37
CA PRO A 359 11.07 -10.08 -3.26
C PRO A 359 9.56 -9.91 -3.06
N PHE A 360 8.79 -10.87 -3.58
CA PHE A 360 7.36 -11.01 -3.29
C PHE A 360 7.14 -12.01 -2.16
N ALA A 361 6.57 -11.60 -1.04
CA ALA A 361 6.31 -12.51 0.09
C ALA A 361 5.10 -13.41 -0.17
N TYR A 362 5.01 -14.56 0.50
CA TYR A 362 3.76 -15.32 0.52
C TYR A 362 2.73 -14.62 1.39
N ASN A 363 1.47 -14.58 0.95
CA ASN A 363 0.39 -13.94 1.69
C ASN A 363 0.21 -14.53 3.09
N GLN A 364 0.41 -15.84 3.24
CA GLN A 364 0.32 -16.53 4.54
C GLN A 364 1.41 -16.08 5.51
N ASP A 365 2.64 -15.89 5.02
CA ASP A 365 3.77 -15.45 5.87
C ASP A 365 3.56 -14.01 6.35
N VAL A 366 3.05 -13.15 5.47
CA VAL A 366 2.68 -11.77 5.82
C VAL A 366 1.59 -11.75 6.88
N ILE A 367 0.52 -12.53 6.73
CA ILE A 367 -0.55 -12.63 7.73
C ILE A 367 -0.01 -13.18 9.06
N ARG A 368 0.82 -14.24 9.02
CA ARG A 368 1.43 -14.83 10.22
C ARG A 368 2.17 -13.77 11.04
N LEU A 369 2.94 -12.93 10.36
CA LEU A 369 3.67 -11.85 11.02
C LEU A 369 2.77 -10.73 11.53
N LEU A 370 1.52 -10.57 11.10
CA LEU A 370 0.61 -9.61 11.72
C LEU A 370 0.35 -9.95 13.21
N PHE A 371 0.27 -11.23 13.55
CA PHE A 371 0.04 -11.71 14.92
C PHE A 371 1.29 -11.69 15.80
N ASP A 372 2.50 -11.71 15.20
CA ASP A 372 3.77 -11.54 15.91
C ASP A 372 3.90 -12.41 17.18
N SER A 373 3.60 -13.70 17.04
CA SER A 373 3.59 -14.68 18.12
C SER A 373 4.24 -15.96 17.65
N GLU A 374 5.14 -16.51 18.45
CA GLU A 374 5.78 -17.80 18.17
C GLU A 374 4.78 -18.97 18.17
N SER A 375 3.68 -18.82 18.91
CA SER A 375 2.59 -19.81 18.93
C SER A 375 1.61 -19.69 17.77
N ALA A 376 1.75 -18.65 16.91
CA ALA A 376 0.89 -18.47 15.76
C ALA A 376 1.32 -19.39 14.61
N GLU A 377 0.54 -20.45 14.37
CA GLU A 377 0.63 -21.21 13.12
C GLU A 377 -0.44 -20.73 12.16
N VAL A 378 -0.03 -20.34 10.95
CA VAL A 378 -0.94 -19.94 9.88
C VAL A 378 -0.81 -20.93 8.74
N ARG A 379 -1.96 -21.44 8.29
CA ARG A 379 -2.07 -22.35 7.15
C ARG A 379 -3.26 -21.90 6.28
N GLN A 380 -3.35 -22.48 5.10
CA GLN A 380 -4.52 -22.36 4.26
C GLN A 380 -5.23 -23.70 4.17
N SER A 381 -6.54 -23.70 4.41
CA SER A 381 -7.38 -24.89 4.30
C SER A 381 -7.38 -25.40 2.85
N ASP A 382 -7.67 -26.68 2.66
CA ASP A 382 -7.71 -27.25 1.30
C ASP A 382 -8.85 -26.66 0.47
N VAL A 383 -9.95 -26.27 1.11
CA VAL A 383 -11.03 -25.49 0.51
C VAL A 383 -10.50 -24.13 0.06
N GLY A 384 -9.77 -23.42 0.92
CA GLY A 384 -9.15 -22.14 0.60
C GLY A 384 -8.15 -22.20 -0.56
N LYS A 385 -7.27 -23.22 -0.59
CA LYS A 385 -6.33 -23.46 -1.70
C LYS A 385 -7.07 -23.69 -3.01
N PHE A 386 -8.11 -24.52 -2.97
CA PHE A 386 -8.96 -24.76 -4.12
C PHE A 386 -9.63 -23.47 -4.58
N GLN A 387 -10.19 -22.67 -3.67
CA GLN A 387 -10.85 -21.42 -4.00
C GLN A 387 -9.88 -20.42 -4.64
N ALA A 388 -8.65 -20.29 -4.12
CA ALA A 388 -7.63 -19.43 -4.71
C ALA A 388 -7.24 -19.87 -6.13
N ARG A 389 -7.07 -21.18 -6.36
CA ARG A 389 -6.79 -21.72 -7.71
C ARG A 389 -7.96 -21.57 -8.67
N ALA A 390 -9.18 -21.75 -8.17
CA ALA A 390 -10.38 -21.50 -8.96
C ALA A 390 -10.44 -20.01 -9.33
N ALA A 391 -10.23 -19.11 -8.37
CA ALA A 391 -10.18 -17.66 -8.59
C ALA A 391 -9.23 -17.25 -9.71
N GLU A 392 -8.01 -17.81 -9.75
CA GLU A 392 -7.03 -17.57 -10.83
C GLU A 392 -7.61 -17.84 -12.21
N LYS A 393 -8.32 -18.98 -12.37
CA LYS A 393 -8.97 -19.33 -13.65
C LYS A 393 -10.04 -18.34 -14.07
N PHE A 394 -10.62 -17.60 -13.13
CA PHE A 394 -11.68 -16.62 -13.38
C PHE A 394 -11.18 -15.20 -13.63
N GLY A 395 -9.91 -15.02 -13.98
CA GLY A 395 -9.31 -13.69 -14.13
C GLY A 395 -8.85 -13.10 -12.80
N GLY A 396 -8.60 -13.96 -11.81
CA GLY A 396 -8.14 -13.61 -10.47
C GLY A 396 -9.27 -13.45 -9.44
N PRO A 397 -8.92 -13.41 -8.14
CA PRO A 397 -9.87 -13.29 -7.03
C PRO A 397 -10.70 -12.00 -7.04
N TYR A 398 -10.36 -11.05 -7.91
CA TYR A 398 -11.03 -9.76 -7.98
C TYR A 398 -11.76 -9.53 -9.30
N SER A 399 -11.91 -10.51 -10.19
CA SER A 399 -12.42 -10.29 -11.56
C SER A 399 -13.84 -9.72 -11.68
N GLY A 400 -14.58 -9.56 -10.57
CA GLY A 400 -15.96 -9.06 -10.58
C GLY A 400 -16.97 -10.01 -11.21
N THR A 401 -16.51 -11.10 -11.83
CA THR A 401 -17.33 -12.07 -12.57
C THR A 401 -18.42 -12.67 -11.68
N PHE A 402 -18.09 -13.02 -10.44
CA PHE A 402 -19.05 -13.61 -9.52
C PHE A 402 -19.89 -12.63 -8.72
N ASN A 403 -19.72 -11.31 -8.89
CA ASN A 403 -20.72 -10.33 -8.43
C ASN A 403 -22.02 -10.39 -9.26
N GLN A 404 -21.96 -10.98 -10.45
CA GLN A 404 -23.09 -11.12 -11.34
C GLN A 404 -23.95 -12.32 -10.93
N SER A 405 -25.19 -12.07 -10.49
CA SER A 405 -26.10 -13.14 -10.04
C SER A 405 -26.42 -14.15 -11.15
N GLY A 406 -26.55 -13.67 -12.40
CA GLY A 406 -26.78 -14.54 -13.56
C GLY A 406 -25.64 -15.51 -13.80
N VAL A 407 -24.38 -15.05 -13.67
CA VAL A 407 -23.19 -15.90 -13.76
C VAL A 407 -23.21 -16.97 -12.67
N ARG A 408 -23.45 -16.59 -11.41
CA ARG A 408 -23.54 -17.55 -10.30
C ARG A 408 -24.61 -18.61 -10.56
N ALA A 409 -25.79 -18.21 -11.02
CA ALA A 409 -26.88 -19.14 -11.35
C ALA A 409 -26.51 -20.15 -12.45
N ALA A 410 -25.80 -19.70 -13.49
CA ALA A 410 -25.31 -20.60 -14.53
C ALA A 410 -24.27 -21.60 -14.02
N VAL A 411 -23.35 -21.16 -13.16
CA VAL A 411 -22.35 -22.04 -12.52
C VAL A 411 -23.03 -23.07 -11.61
N THR A 412 -23.96 -22.64 -10.76
CA THR A 412 -24.74 -23.54 -9.88
C THR A 412 -25.55 -24.55 -10.70
N LEU A 413 -26.19 -24.10 -11.78
CA LEU A 413 -26.95 -24.99 -12.66
C LEU A 413 -26.06 -26.06 -13.30
N ALA A 414 -24.90 -25.67 -13.81
CA ALA A 414 -23.95 -26.59 -14.43
C ALA A 414 -23.35 -27.56 -13.41
N ALA A 415 -23.13 -27.11 -12.17
CA ALA A 415 -22.68 -27.97 -11.07
C ALA A 415 -23.69 -29.08 -10.77
N GLY A 416 -24.98 -28.75 -10.71
CA GLY A 416 -26.06 -29.71 -10.44
C GLY A 416 -26.37 -30.67 -11.60
N ARG A 417 -25.70 -30.54 -12.76
CA ARG A 417 -25.98 -31.33 -13.97
C ARG A 417 -24.71 -31.96 -14.53
N PRO A 418 -24.31 -33.17 -14.06
CA PRO A 418 -23.06 -33.80 -14.46
C PRO A 418 -22.98 -34.11 -15.98
N THR A 419 -24.13 -34.32 -16.64
CA THR A 419 -24.22 -34.49 -18.11
C THR A 419 -24.08 -33.18 -18.89
N GLY A 420 -23.91 -32.04 -18.19
CA GLY A 420 -23.81 -30.71 -18.78
C GLY A 420 -25.16 -30.10 -19.13
N VAL A 421 -25.10 -28.84 -19.57
CA VAL A 421 -26.25 -27.97 -19.86
C VAL A 421 -26.13 -27.44 -21.29
N SER A 422 -27.23 -27.31 -22.02
CA SER A 422 -27.18 -26.74 -23.37
C SER A 422 -26.90 -25.23 -23.33
N LEU A 423 -26.25 -24.71 -24.37
CA LEU A 423 -25.91 -23.28 -24.47
C LEU A 423 -27.14 -22.35 -24.37
N PRO A 424 -28.28 -22.64 -25.05
CA PRO A 424 -29.48 -21.82 -24.89
C PRO A 424 -29.99 -21.81 -23.45
N HIS A 425 -29.93 -22.95 -22.75
CA HIS A 425 -30.36 -23.05 -21.37
C HIS A 425 -29.46 -22.24 -20.44
N LEU A 426 -28.12 -22.30 -20.61
CA LEU A 426 -27.19 -21.46 -19.85
C LEU A 426 -27.48 -19.98 -20.04
N ARG A 427 -27.65 -19.52 -21.28
CA ARG A 427 -27.95 -18.12 -21.60
C ARG A 427 -29.28 -17.68 -20.97
N ASN A 428 -30.33 -18.49 -21.10
CA ASN A 428 -31.63 -18.22 -20.49
C ASN A 428 -31.53 -18.16 -18.95
N THR A 429 -30.74 -19.04 -18.33
CA THR A 429 -30.50 -18.99 -16.88
C THR A 429 -29.80 -17.70 -16.47
N VAL A 430 -28.75 -17.28 -17.17
CA VAL A 430 -28.07 -15.99 -16.90
C VAL A 430 -29.04 -14.83 -17.06
N GLU A 431 -29.83 -14.80 -18.13
CA GLU A 431 -30.78 -13.72 -18.42
C GLU A 431 -31.89 -13.63 -17.35
N ASN A 432 -32.47 -14.76 -16.96
CA ASN A 432 -33.53 -14.82 -15.95
C ASN A 432 -33.02 -14.48 -14.55
N ALA A 433 -31.79 -14.88 -14.21
CA ALA A 433 -31.19 -14.67 -12.90
C ALA A 433 -30.25 -13.46 -12.83
N ARG A 434 -30.21 -12.59 -13.85
CA ARG A 434 -29.26 -11.47 -13.96
C ARG A 434 -29.38 -10.41 -12.87
N GLY A 435 -30.48 -10.35 -12.14
CA GLY A 435 -30.74 -9.29 -11.17
C GLY A 435 -30.79 -7.92 -11.86
N ASN A 436 -29.98 -6.97 -11.39
CA ASN A 436 -29.88 -5.63 -11.98
C ASN A 436 -28.80 -5.50 -13.06
N TRP A 437 -28.25 -6.62 -13.53
CA TRP A 437 -27.28 -6.63 -14.62
C TRP A 437 -27.99 -6.80 -15.98
N PRO A 438 -27.49 -6.20 -17.07
CA PRO A 438 -26.49 -5.14 -17.11
C PRO A 438 -26.99 -3.88 -16.38
N HIS A 439 -26.09 -3.10 -15.79
CA HIS A 439 -26.50 -1.97 -14.96
C HIS A 439 -27.21 -0.91 -15.81
N SER A 440 -28.42 -0.51 -15.43
CA SER A 440 -29.29 0.36 -16.25
C SER A 440 -28.65 1.70 -16.64
N VAL A 441 -27.75 2.23 -15.81
CA VAL A 441 -26.99 3.47 -16.08
C VAL A 441 -25.67 3.19 -16.82
N MET A 442 -24.77 2.41 -16.24
CA MET A 442 -23.42 2.18 -16.77
C MET A 442 -23.39 1.40 -18.09
N ASP A 443 -24.36 0.49 -18.29
CA ASP A 443 -24.41 -0.43 -19.42
C ASP A 443 -25.73 -0.29 -20.21
N HIS A 444 -26.29 0.92 -20.28
CA HIS A 444 -27.61 1.18 -20.88
C HIS A 444 -27.76 0.72 -22.34
N HIS A 445 -26.64 0.55 -23.07
CA HIS A 445 -26.62 0.03 -24.43
C HIS A 445 -26.62 -1.51 -24.51
N THR A 446 -26.43 -2.22 -23.41
CA THR A 446 -26.40 -3.69 -23.40
C THR A 446 -27.80 -4.22 -23.11
N SER A 447 -28.38 -4.99 -24.04
CA SER A 447 -29.65 -5.68 -23.74
C SER A 447 -29.43 -6.83 -22.74
N PRO A 448 -30.46 -7.25 -21.97
CA PRO A 448 -30.36 -8.43 -21.09
C PRO A 448 -29.84 -9.68 -21.79
N ARG A 449 -30.23 -9.87 -23.05
CA ARG A 449 -29.80 -10.99 -23.89
C ARG A 449 -28.32 -10.88 -24.28
N ASP A 450 -27.87 -9.70 -24.68
CA ASP A 450 -26.46 -9.46 -25.04
C ASP A 450 -25.55 -9.63 -23.82
N TYR A 451 -26.00 -9.16 -22.66
CA TYR A 451 -25.34 -9.42 -21.39
C TYR A 451 -25.21 -10.92 -21.12
N ALA A 452 -26.29 -11.68 -21.26
CA ALA A 452 -26.27 -13.13 -21.02
C ALA A 452 -25.31 -13.85 -21.98
N ILE A 453 -25.28 -13.46 -23.26
CA ILE A 453 -24.31 -13.97 -24.24
C ILE A 453 -22.88 -13.66 -23.80
N ARG A 454 -22.58 -12.41 -23.47
CA ARG A 454 -21.25 -11.96 -23.04
C ARG A 454 -20.80 -12.69 -21.76
N ALA A 455 -21.66 -12.77 -20.76
CA ALA A 455 -21.38 -13.42 -19.49
C ALA A 455 -21.07 -14.92 -19.68
N VAL A 456 -21.89 -15.65 -20.46
CA VAL A 456 -21.62 -17.07 -20.76
C VAL A 456 -20.34 -17.25 -21.57
N ASN A 457 -20.08 -16.37 -22.55
CA ASN A 457 -18.84 -16.43 -23.33
C ASN A 457 -17.60 -16.20 -22.47
N ASN A 458 -17.67 -15.29 -21.49
CA ASN A 458 -16.58 -15.09 -20.53
C ASN A 458 -16.31 -16.35 -19.68
N LEU A 459 -17.35 -17.12 -19.34
CA LEU A 459 -17.21 -18.41 -18.66
C LEU A 459 -16.61 -19.50 -19.55
N PHE A 460 -16.76 -19.41 -20.87
CA PHE A 460 -16.04 -20.28 -21.81
C PHE A 460 -14.57 -19.88 -21.93
N HIS A 461 -14.28 -18.59 -22.07
CA HIS A 461 -12.91 -18.10 -22.18
C HIS A 461 -12.08 -18.35 -20.91
N SER A 462 -12.72 -18.43 -19.74
CA SER A 462 -12.06 -18.82 -18.49
C SER A 462 -11.78 -20.32 -18.37
N GLY A 463 -12.27 -21.14 -19.31
CA GLY A 463 -12.16 -22.60 -19.25
C GLY A 463 -13.03 -23.24 -18.17
N LEU A 464 -13.99 -22.50 -17.60
CA LEU A 464 -14.89 -23.01 -16.56
C LEU A 464 -15.82 -24.09 -17.11
N PHE A 465 -16.42 -23.77 -18.25
CA PHE A 465 -17.33 -24.67 -18.94
C PHE A 465 -16.57 -25.43 -20.00
N VAL A 466 -16.55 -26.75 -19.83
CA VAL A 466 -15.95 -27.69 -20.78
C VAL A 466 -17.05 -28.16 -21.73
N PRO A 467 -16.92 -27.90 -23.04
CA PRO A 467 -17.83 -28.45 -24.04
C PRO A 467 -17.69 -29.96 -24.10
N THR A 468 -18.83 -30.64 -24.11
CA THR A 468 -18.97 -32.08 -24.26
C THR A 468 -20.02 -32.39 -25.32
N LEU A 469 -19.77 -33.43 -26.08
CA LEU A 469 -20.66 -33.91 -27.12
C LEU A 469 -21.27 -35.23 -26.68
N LYS A 470 -22.60 -35.31 -26.78
CA LYS A 470 -23.32 -36.57 -26.59
C LYS A 470 -23.00 -37.50 -27.76
N VAL A 471 -22.46 -38.68 -27.45
CA VAL A 471 -22.09 -39.71 -28.43
C VAL A 471 -22.69 -41.06 -28.05
N HIS A 472 -23.02 -41.86 -29.06
CA HIS A 472 -23.56 -43.21 -28.92
C HIS A 472 -22.58 -44.22 -29.50
N CYS A 473 -22.24 -45.25 -28.72
CA CYS A 473 -21.46 -46.36 -29.27
C CYS A 473 -22.31 -47.09 -30.33
N SER A 474 -21.78 -47.25 -31.55
CA SER A 474 -22.49 -47.95 -32.62
C SER A 474 -22.71 -49.44 -32.33
N HIS A 475 -21.91 -50.02 -31.43
CA HIS A 475 -21.94 -51.44 -31.07
C HIS A 475 -22.93 -51.72 -29.93
N CYS A 476 -22.72 -51.14 -28.75
CA CYS A 476 -23.55 -51.42 -27.56
C CYS A 476 -24.65 -50.39 -27.31
N ARG A 477 -24.73 -49.32 -28.11
CA ARG A 477 -25.73 -48.24 -28.02
C ARG A 477 -25.71 -47.42 -26.72
N VAL A 478 -24.72 -47.62 -25.86
CA VAL A 478 -24.56 -46.83 -24.64
C VAL A 478 -24.25 -45.39 -25.00
N GLU A 479 -24.95 -44.47 -24.32
CA GLU A 479 -24.73 -43.03 -24.39
C GLU A 479 -23.56 -42.62 -23.50
N SER A 480 -22.66 -41.81 -24.02
CA SER A 480 -21.55 -41.22 -23.28
C SER A 480 -21.34 -39.76 -23.69
N HIS A 481 -20.59 -39.01 -22.89
CA HIS A 481 -20.31 -37.60 -23.13
C HIS A 481 -18.79 -37.42 -23.30
N ALA A 482 -18.36 -37.08 -24.50
CA ALA A 482 -16.94 -36.89 -24.80
C ALA A 482 -16.56 -35.41 -24.77
N SER A 483 -15.47 -35.06 -24.10
CA SER A 483 -14.88 -33.72 -24.20
C SER A 483 -14.23 -33.51 -25.56
N VAL A 484 -13.99 -32.25 -25.93
CA VAL A 484 -13.33 -31.91 -27.21
C VAL A 484 -12.01 -32.66 -27.40
N ASP A 485 -11.19 -32.78 -26.35
CA ASP A 485 -9.91 -33.53 -26.41
C ASP A 485 -10.09 -35.04 -26.62
N GLY A 486 -11.26 -35.57 -26.27
CA GLY A 486 -11.62 -36.98 -26.47
C GLY A 486 -12.34 -37.26 -27.78
N LEU A 487 -12.62 -36.23 -28.59
CA LEU A 487 -13.27 -36.39 -29.89
C LEU A 487 -12.22 -36.68 -30.96
N GLY A 488 -12.28 -37.90 -31.51
CA GLY A 488 -11.55 -38.30 -32.69
C GLY A 488 -12.49 -38.80 -33.79
N PRO A 489 -12.02 -38.97 -35.04
CA PRO A 489 -12.79 -39.63 -36.09
C PRO A 489 -13.19 -41.06 -35.67
N THR A 490 -12.31 -41.72 -34.91
CA THR A 490 -12.55 -42.99 -34.22
C THR A 490 -12.48 -42.77 -32.71
N MET A 491 -13.36 -43.44 -31.97
CA MET A 491 -13.45 -43.36 -30.51
C MET A 491 -13.52 -44.75 -29.90
N ASN A 492 -13.03 -44.91 -28.67
CA ASN A 492 -13.15 -46.14 -27.89
C ASN A 492 -14.32 -46.03 -26.92
N CYS A 493 -15.22 -47.01 -26.92
CA CYS A 493 -16.31 -47.06 -25.96
C CYS A 493 -15.78 -47.49 -24.59
N GLU A 494 -15.95 -46.64 -23.58
CA GLU A 494 -15.54 -46.94 -22.19
C GLU A 494 -16.27 -48.16 -21.57
N PHE A 495 -17.41 -48.56 -22.15
CA PHE A 495 -18.23 -49.68 -21.65
C PHE A 495 -17.90 -51.01 -22.31
N CYS A 496 -17.86 -51.08 -23.65
CA CYS A 496 -17.65 -52.35 -24.36
C CYS A 496 -16.23 -52.50 -24.93
N GLY A 497 -15.37 -51.49 -24.80
CA GLY A 497 -14.00 -51.48 -25.30
C GLY A 497 -13.87 -51.38 -26.82
N GLN A 498 -14.98 -51.41 -27.57
CA GLN A 498 -14.95 -51.40 -29.03
C GLN A 498 -14.66 -50.00 -29.58
N VAL A 499 -13.89 -49.97 -30.68
CA VAL A 499 -13.66 -48.78 -31.49
C VAL A 499 -14.90 -48.52 -32.36
N TYR A 500 -15.36 -47.28 -32.43
CA TYR A 500 -16.45 -46.87 -33.32
C TYR A 500 -16.16 -45.52 -33.98
N ASN A 501 -16.78 -45.27 -35.14
CA ASN A 501 -16.64 -44.01 -35.87
C ASN A 501 -17.60 -42.95 -35.31
N LEU A 502 -17.09 -41.73 -35.09
CA LEU A 502 -17.91 -40.60 -34.62
C LEU A 502 -19.06 -40.28 -35.59
N ALA A 503 -18.82 -40.43 -36.91
CA ALA A 503 -19.86 -40.25 -37.92
C ALA A 503 -21.04 -41.23 -37.75
N LEU A 504 -20.76 -42.49 -37.38
CA LEU A 504 -21.81 -43.48 -37.12
C LEU A 504 -22.58 -43.13 -35.83
N SER A 505 -21.91 -42.62 -34.80
CA SER A 505 -22.58 -42.09 -33.61
C SER A 505 -23.58 -40.97 -33.97
N HIS A 506 -23.17 -40.02 -34.84
CA HIS A 506 -24.04 -38.92 -35.27
C HIS A 506 -25.16 -39.34 -36.22
N SER A 507 -25.03 -40.47 -36.92
CA SER A 507 -26.14 -41.03 -37.69
C SER A 507 -27.29 -41.54 -36.80
N LEU A 508 -27.00 -41.85 -35.53
CA LEU A 508 -27.98 -42.38 -34.58
C LEU A 508 -28.70 -41.28 -33.79
N SER A 509 -28.09 -40.10 -33.67
CA SER A 509 -28.65 -38.97 -32.95
C SER A 509 -28.07 -37.66 -33.44
N GLN A 510 -28.88 -36.60 -33.46
CA GLN A 510 -28.38 -35.26 -33.73
C GLN A 510 -27.28 -34.87 -32.73
N PRO A 511 -26.17 -34.26 -33.19
CA PRO A 511 -25.11 -33.77 -32.32
C PRO A 511 -25.67 -32.73 -31.35
N GLU A 512 -25.64 -33.04 -30.05
CA GLU A 512 -26.02 -32.10 -29.00
C GLU A 512 -24.80 -31.73 -28.17
N TRP A 513 -24.37 -30.47 -28.27
CA TRP A 513 -23.33 -29.91 -27.43
C TRP A 513 -23.90 -29.51 -26.06
N ARG A 514 -23.28 -30.04 -25.02
CA ARG A 514 -23.58 -29.74 -23.62
C ARG A 514 -22.33 -29.22 -22.94
N TYR A 515 -22.52 -28.35 -21.97
CA TYR A 515 -21.45 -27.66 -21.28
C TYR A 515 -21.52 -28.02 -19.81
N ARG A 516 -20.47 -28.65 -19.30
CA ARG A 516 -20.36 -29.03 -17.89
C ARG A 516 -19.29 -28.19 -17.22
N LEU A 517 -19.32 -28.09 -15.90
CA LEU A 517 -18.17 -27.58 -15.18
C LEU A 517 -16.97 -28.50 -15.40
N ALA A 518 -15.78 -27.90 -15.44
CA ALA A 518 -14.54 -28.66 -15.48
C ALA A 518 -14.51 -29.68 -14.33
N ALA A 519 -14.04 -30.90 -14.61
CA ALA A 519 -14.23 -32.09 -13.77
C ALA A 519 -13.71 -31.97 -12.31
N HIS A 520 -12.85 -30.99 -12.04
CA HIS A 520 -12.29 -30.72 -10.72
C HIS A 520 -13.20 -29.86 -9.83
N LEU A 521 -14.34 -29.38 -10.32
CA LEU A 521 -15.27 -28.52 -9.57
C LEU A 521 -16.50 -29.32 -9.16
N ARG A 522 -16.52 -29.81 -7.92
CA ARG A 522 -17.70 -30.49 -7.37
C ARG A 522 -18.78 -29.48 -6.95
N PRO A 523 -20.07 -29.88 -6.88
CA PRO A 523 -21.15 -28.97 -6.52
C PRO A 523 -20.99 -28.30 -5.14
N ASP A 524 -20.56 -29.06 -4.14
CA ASP A 524 -20.27 -28.57 -2.79
C ASP A 524 -19.15 -27.52 -2.78
N GLN A 525 -18.12 -27.73 -3.60
CA GLN A 525 -17.01 -26.79 -3.72
C GLN A 525 -17.43 -25.50 -4.42
N VAL A 526 -18.28 -25.59 -5.44
CA VAL A 526 -18.86 -24.43 -6.12
C VAL A 526 -19.72 -23.63 -5.15
N GLU A 527 -20.52 -24.29 -4.33
CA GLU A 527 -21.37 -23.65 -3.34
C GLU A 527 -20.55 -22.82 -2.33
N ALA A 528 -19.42 -23.34 -1.85
CA ALA A 528 -18.51 -22.62 -0.97
C ALA A 528 -17.71 -21.51 -1.70
N LEU A 529 -17.36 -21.71 -2.97
CA LEU A 529 -16.56 -20.80 -3.78
C LEU A 529 -17.27 -19.50 -4.14
N LEU A 530 -18.51 -19.62 -4.62
CA LEU A 530 -19.27 -18.49 -5.17
C LEU A 530 -19.40 -17.29 -4.22
N PRO A 531 -19.77 -17.47 -2.93
CA PRO A 531 -19.91 -16.33 -2.04
C PRO A 531 -18.55 -15.70 -1.71
N ALA A 532 -17.49 -16.51 -1.56
CA ALA A 532 -16.15 -15.99 -1.29
C ALA A 532 -15.66 -15.09 -2.43
N LEU A 533 -15.80 -15.53 -3.68
CA LEU A 533 -15.39 -14.73 -4.86
C LEU A 533 -16.24 -13.48 -5.10
N ALA A 534 -17.54 -13.56 -4.78
CA ALA A 534 -18.39 -12.37 -4.80
C ALA A 534 -17.90 -11.35 -3.76
N THR A 535 -17.63 -11.79 -2.54
CA THR A 535 -17.12 -10.93 -1.46
C THR A 535 -15.79 -10.28 -1.82
N THR A 536 -14.82 -11.04 -2.31
CA THR A 536 -13.50 -10.51 -2.67
C THR A 536 -13.59 -9.46 -3.78
N SER A 537 -14.48 -9.66 -4.74
CA SER A 537 -14.67 -8.67 -5.80
C SER A 537 -15.37 -7.39 -5.33
N LEU A 538 -16.21 -7.43 -4.29
CA LEU A 538 -16.69 -6.22 -3.63
C LEU A 538 -15.56 -5.54 -2.85
N LEU A 539 -14.74 -6.32 -2.13
CA LEU A 539 -13.56 -5.81 -1.42
C LEU A 539 -12.58 -5.09 -2.35
N GLN A 540 -12.51 -5.47 -3.63
CA GLN A 540 -11.76 -4.69 -4.62
C GLN A 540 -12.34 -3.30 -4.87
N LYS A 541 -13.65 -3.17 -4.93
CA LYS A 541 -14.34 -1.90 -5.19
C LYS A 541 -14.26 -0.91 -4.03
N LEU A 542 -13.94 -1.40 -2.83
CA LEU A 542 -13.75 -0.55 -1.65
C LEU A 542 -12.40 0.17 -1.64
N ARG A 543 -11.54 -0.08 -2.62
CA ARG A 543 -10.20 0.52 -2.66
C ARG A 543 -10.23 1.90 -3.27
N HIS A 544 -9.44 2.78 -2.68
CA HIS A 544 -9.04 4.05 -3.26
C HIS A 544 -7.74 3.93 -4.08
N ILE A 545 -7.05 2.79 -4.00
CA ILE A 545 -5.75 2.53 -4.62
C ILE A 545 -5.89 1.37 -5.62
N GLU A 546 -5.17 1.45 -6.75
CA GLU A 546 -5.20 0.49 -7.84
C GLU A 546 -4.55 -0.88 -7.50
N GLU A 547 -3.86 -0.98 -6.36
CA GLU A 547 -3.12 -2.17 -5.96
C GLU A 547 -4.02 -3.35 -5.56
N LEU A 548 -3.53 -4.57 -5.86
CA LEU A 548 -4.12 -5.80 -5.36
C LEU A 548 -3.73 -5.98 -3.88
N PRO A 549 -4.70 -6.16 -2.96
CA PRO A 549 -4.39 -6.37 -1.57
C PRO A 549 -3.83 -7.77 -1.42
N LEU A 550 -3.17 -7.98 -0.30
CA LEU A 550 -2.97 -9.34 0.15
C LEU A 550 -4.34 -10.02 0.34
N LEU A 551 -4.48 -11.26 -0.14
CA LEU A 551 -5.65 -12.08 0.13
C LEU A 551 -5.27 -13.55 0.35
N VAL A 552 -5.86 -14.14 1.38
CA VAL A 552 -5.88 -15.57 1.63
C VAL A 552 -7.33 -15.99 1.79
N LEU A 553 -7.73 -16.99 1.00
CA LEU A 553 -9.02 -17.67 1.13
C LEU A 553 -8.84 -18.92 1.99
N GLY A 554 -9.76 -19.17 2.93
CA GLY A 554 -9.71 -20.29 3.87
C GLY A 554 -8.46 -20.25 4.76
N LEU A 555 -8.29 -19.18 5.53
CA LEU A 555 -7.18 -19.01 6.45
C LEU A 555 -7.42 -19.84 7.72
N GLU A 556 -6.54 -20.79 8.03
CA GLU A 556 -6.52 -21.48 9.31
C GLU A 556 -5.43 -20.91 10.21
N ILE A 557 -5.79 -20.52 11.43
CA ILE A 557 -4.88 -19.98 12.43
C ILE A 557 -4.98 -20.83 13.69
N THR A 558 -3.85 -21.37 14.14
CA THR A 558 -3.73 -21.92 15.50
C THR A 558 -2.97 -20.91 16.34
N LEU A 559 -3.59 -20.42 17.40
CA LEU A 559 -2.99 -19.44 18.30
C LEU A 559 -3.42 -19.77 19.73
N GLU A 560 -2.46 -19.85 20.65
CA GLU A 560 -2.73 -20.18 22.07
C GLU A 560 -3.51 -21.50 22.23
N GLY A 561 -3.20 -22.51 21.41
CA GLY A 561 -3.87 -23.81 21.41
C GLY A 561 -5.28 -23.82 20.82
N ARG A 562 -5.81 -22.67 20.38
CA ARG A 562 -7.11 -22.57 19.71
C ARG A 562 -6.94 -22.51 18.20
N LYS A 563 -7.56 -23.46 17.48
CA LYS A 563 -7.68 -23.43 16.02
C LYS A 563 -8.92 -22.63 15.61
N VAL A 564 -8.72 -21.62 14.76
CA VAL A 564 -9.75 -20.75 14.20
C VAL A 564 -9.61 -20.72 12.68
N GLU A 565 -10.72 -20.72 11.97
CA GLU A 565 -10.76 -20.54 10.51
C GLU A 565 -11.42 -19.19 10.19
N ALA A 566 -10.96 -18.56 9.11
CA ALA A 566 -11.59 -17.42 8.48
C ALA A 566 -11.64 -17.66 6.98
N ASP A 567 -12.83 -17.64 6.38
CA ASP A 567 -13.01 -17.87 4.94
C ASP A 567 -12.25 -16.86 4.07
N ILE A 568 -12.13 -15.62 4.55
CA ILE A 568 -11.41 -14.54 3.88
C ILE A 568 -10.50 -13.84 4.88
N ALA A 569 -9.24 -13.69 4.50
CA ALA A 569 -8.33 -12.77 5.17
C ALA A 569 -7.67 -11.88 4.13
N ALA A 570 -7.88 -10.58 4.24
CA ALA A 570 -7.28 -9.59 3.35
C ALA A 570 -6.52 -8.55 4.15
N TYR A 571 -5.52 -7.94 3.52
CA TYR A 571 -4.77 -6.82 4.10
C TYR A 571 -4.60 -5.73 3.04
N PHE A 572 -5.08 -4.53 3.36
CA PHE A 572 -5.11 -3.40 2.44
C PHE A 572 -4.00 -2.41 2.77
N GLY A 573 -3.03 -2.28 1.87
CA GLY A 573 -2.06 -1.17 1.87
C GLY A 573 -2.73 0.13 1.40
N ASP A 574 -3.31 0.86 2.35
CA ASP A 574 -3.76 2.25 2.17
C ASP A 574 -3.26 3.05 3.40
N ARG A 575 -3.61 4.33 3.52
CA ARG A 575 -3.17 5.26 4.59
C ARG A 575 -3.27 4.68 6.00
N GLU A 576 -4.20 3.77 6.25
CA GLU A 576 -4.47 3.21 7.58
C GLU A 576 -4.07 1.74 7.75
N TRP A 577 -3.56 1.08 6.70
CA TRP A 577 -3.20 -0.35 6.68
C TRP A 577 -4.20 -1.26 7.42
N LEU A 578 -5.21 -1.78 6.69
CA LEU A 578 -6.36 -2.46 7.30
C LEU A 578 -6.34 -3.97 7.06
N ALA A 579 -6.38 -4.75 8.14
CA ALA A 579 -6.73 -6.17 8.06
C ALA A 579 -8.26 -6.34 7.96
N VAL A 580 -8.70 -7.28 7.13
CA VAL A 580 -10.10 -7.71 7.04
C VAL A 580 -10.13 -9.21 7.25
N LEU A 581 -10.82 -9.66 8.29
CA LEU A 581 -11.07 -11.08 8.57
C LEU A 581 -12.55 -11.35 8.38
N GLY A 582 -12.88 -12.32 7.53
CA GLY A 582 -14.22 -12.53 7.02
C GLY A 582 -14.71 -13.96 7.12
N GLU A 583 -15.98 -14.11 7.48
CA GLU A 583 -16.74 -15.35 7.37
C GLU A 583 -17.76 -15.21 6.24
N VAL A 584 -17.90 -16.26 5.42
CA VAL A 584 -18.71 -16.22 4.21
C VAL A 584 -19.59 -17.47 4.11
N LYS A 585 -20.91 -17.29 4.11
CA LYS A 585 -21.88 -18.39 4.07
C LYS A 585 -22.80 -18.30 2.85
N THR A 586 -22.97 -19.39 2.11
CA THR A 586 -23.83 -19.44 0.92
C THR A 586 -25.32 -19.39 1.29
N GLY A 587 -25.76 -20.33 2.13
CA GLY A 587 -27.12 -20.41 2.67
C GLY A 587 -27.18 -20.71 4.16
N ASN A 588 -26.10 -21.25 4.73
CA ASN A 588 -26.00 -21.49 6.17
C ASN A 588 -26.05 -20.18 6.96
N ARG A 589 -26.46 -20.31 8.21
CA ARG A 589 -26.49 -19.21 9.16
C ARG A 589 -25.06 -18.84 9.57
N ILE A 590 -24.77 -17.55 9.67
CA ILE A 590 -23.63 -17.03 10.42
C ILE A 590 -23.98 -17.17 11.90
N ASP A 591 -23.28 -18.03 12.62
CA ASP A 591 -23.60 -18.32 14.02
C ASP A 591 -22.71 -17.57 15.01
N SER A 592 -23.05 -17.68 16.30
CA SER A 592 -22.29 -17.04 17.37
C SER A 592 -20.86 -17.57 17.51
N LYS A 593 -20.57 -18.81 17.04
CA LYS A 593 -19.22 -19.36 17.04
C LYS A 593 -18.37 -18.71 15.95
N ASP A 594 -18.92 -18.51 14.76
CA ASP A 594 -18.27 -17.75 13.68
C ASP A 594 -17.89 -16.34 14.16
N VAL A 595 -18.82 -15.64 14.81
CA VAL A 595 -18.59 -14.30 15.38
C VAL A 595 -17.51 -14.32 16.47
N ALA A 596 -17.59 -15.25 17.42
CA ALA A 596 -16.64 -15.35 18.53
C ALA A 596 -15.22 -15.73 18.06
N ASN A 597 -15.11 -16.51 16.98
CA ASN A 597 -13.85 -16.88 16.34
C ASN A 597 -13.15 -15.66 15.74
N LEU A 598 -13.86 -14.87 14.93
CA LEU A 598 -13.30 -13.66 14.33
C LEU A 598 -13.01 -12.56 15.37
N GLU A 599 -13.85 -12.42 16.39
CA GLU A 599 -13.62 -11.49 17.50
C GLU A 599 -12.34 -11.84 18.27
N PHE A 600 -12.07 -13.13 18.49
CA PHE A 600 -10.82 -13.60 19.09
C PHE A 600 -9.59 -13.19 18.26
N LEU A 601 -9.62 -13.40 16.94
CA LEU A 601 -8.51 -13.03 16.06
C LEU A 601 -8.31 -11.51 16.01
N ARG A 602 -9.40 -10.72 15.92
CA ARG A 602 -9.33 -9.26 15.96
C ARG A 602 -8.69 -8.76 17.24
N ALA A 603 -9.07 -9.30 18.40
CA ALA A 603 -8.51 -8.88 19.68
C ALA A 603 -6.98 -9.09 19.71
N ARG A 604 -6.49 -10.21 19.15
CA ARG A 604 -5.06 -10.50 19.07
C ARG A 604 -4.30 -9.64 18.06
N LEU A 605 -4.95 -9.25 16.96
CA LEU A 605 -4.38 -8.25 16.05
C LEU A 605 -4.30 -6.87 16.71
N GLN A 606 -5.31 -6.48 17.48
CA GLN A 606 -5.33 -5.20 18.19
C GLN A 606 -4.23 -5.08 19.24
N THR A 607 -3.86 -6.15 19.96
CA THR A 607 -2.73 -6.12 20.90
C THR A 607 -1.38 -5.88 20.21
N LYS A 608 -1.31 -6.11 18.88
CA LYS A 608 -0.14 -5.86 18.04
C LYS A 608 -0.26 -4.57 17.22
N ASN A 609 -1.17 -3.68 17.61
CA ASN A 609 -1.49 -2.43 16.92
C ASN A 609 -1.85 -2.64 15.44
N VAL A 610 -2.47 -3.79 15.12
CA VAL A 610 -2.99 -4.09 13.79
C VAL A 610 -4.47 -3.79 13.77
N ARG A 611 -4.86 -2.81 12.95
CA ARG A 611 -6.26 -2.50 12.74
C ARG A 611 -6.93 -3.64 11.98
N CYS A 612 -8.04 -4.13 12.51
CA CYS A 612 -8.79 -5.22 11.92
C CYS A 612 -10.29 -4.91 11.88
N LEU A 613 -10.86 -5.03 10.69
CA LEU A 613 -12.29 -4.99 10.41
C LEU A 613 -12.80 -6.44 10.27
N LEU A 614 -13.95 -6.73 10.87
CA LEU A 614 -14.61 -8.02 10.67
C LEU A 614 -15.57 -7.94 9.50
N LEU A 615 -15.64 -8.98 8.70
CA LEU A 615 -16.53 -9.08 7.55
C LEU A 615 -17.43 -10.32 7.69
N PHE A 616 -18.71 -10.15 7.40
CA PHE A 616 -19.69 -11.22 7.39
C PHE A 616 -20.45 -11.14 6.09
N ALA A 617 -20.33 -12.14 5.24
CA ALA A 617 -20.99 -12.14 3.93
C ALA A 617 -21.89 -13.34 3.72
N THR A 618 -23.01 -13.11 3.05
CA THR A 618 -23.92 -14.17 2.62
C THR A 618 -24.61 -13.84 1.30
N LEU A 619 -24.99 -14.87 0.55
CA LEU A 619 -25.83 -14.71 -0.64
C LEU A 619 -27.32 -14.60 -0.31
N LYS A 620 -27.73 -14.79 0.95
CA LYS A 620 -29.10 -14.52 1.39
C LYS A 620 -29.42 -13.04 1.22
N ASP A 621 -30.61 -12.74 0.71
CA ASP A 621 -31.08 -11.37 0.58
C ASP A 621 -31.30 -10.71 1.95
N THR A 622 -31.68 -11.49 2.96
CA THR A 622 -31.90 -11.02 4.33
C THR A 622 -31.26 -11.95 5.35
N LEU A 623 -30.79 -11.35 6.45
CA LEU A 623 -30.33 -12.07 7.63
C LEU A 623 -31.51 -12.56 8.47
N SER A 624 -31.36 -13.77 9.04
CA SER A 624 -32.32 -14.32 10.00
C SER A 624 -32.35 -13.48 11.29
N PRO A 625 -33.42 -13.56 12.09
CA PRO A 625 -33.51 -12.86 13.36
C PRO A 625 -32.36 -13.19 14.32
N GLU A 626 -31.89 -14.44 14.32
CA GLU A 626 -30.76 -14.91 15.12
C GLU A 626 -29.44 -14.30 14.65
N GLU A 627 -29.19 -14.28 13.33
CA GLU A 627 -27.99 -13.64 12.77
C GLU A 627 -27.92 -12.15 13.12
N ARG A 628 -29.07 -11.45 13.01
CA ARG A 628 -29.16 -10.04 13.40
C ARG A 628 -28.88 -9.85 14.88
N ARG A 629 -29.32 -10.77 15.74
CA ARG A 629 -29.06 -10.74 17.18
C ARG A 629 -27.57 -10.90 17.46
N ASP A 630 -26.93 -11.90 16.87
CA ASP A 630 -25.51 -12.19 17.08
C ASP A 630 -24.62 -11.04 16.57
N LEU A 631 -24.90 -10.54 15.35
CA LEU A 631 -24.16 -9.40 14.77
C LEU A 631 -24.43 -8.08 15.51
N ARG A 632 -25.64 -7.85 16.01
CA ARG A 632 -25.94 -6.69 16.86
C ARG A 632 -25.15 -6.77 18.16
N GLY A 633 -25.11 -7.94 18.80
CA GLY A 633 -24.30 -8.13 20.00
C GLY A 633 -22.82 -7.82 19.77
N LEU A 634 -22.28 -8.16 18.60
CA LEU A 634 -20.92 -7.78 18.21
C LEU A 634 -20.75 -6.25 18.08
N VAL A 635 -21.72 -5.56 17.48
CA VAL A 635 -21.72 -4.09 17.35
C VAL A 635 -21.77 -3.41 18.71
N GLU A 636 -22.65 -3.87 19.59
CA GLU A 636 -22.84 -3.30 20.94
C GLU A 636 -21.59 -3.45 21.82
N ARG A 637 -20.79 -4.49 21.60
CA ARG A 637 -19.50 -4.69 22.27
C ARG A 637 -18.30 -4.06 21.55
N SER A 638 -18.50 -3.43 20.39
CA SER A 638 -17.40 -2.92 19.58
C SER A 638 -16.66 -1.79 20.31
N THR A 639 -15.32 -1.84 20.28
CA THR A 639 -14.49 -0.78 20.83
C THR A 639 -14.35 0.37 19.83
N LEU A 640 -14.18 1.58 20.36
CA LEU A 640 -13.81 2.73 19.53
C LEU A 640 -12.39 2.52 19.01
N ILE A 641 -12.21 2.76 17.72
CA ILE A 641 -10.90 2.84 17.06
C ILE A 641 -10.61 4.29 16.71
N ARG A 642 -9.34 4.68 16.83
CA ARG A 642 -8.86 5.96 16.34
C ARG A 642 -8.50 5.80 14.87
N THR A 643 -9.14 6.56 14.00
CA THR A 643 -8.80 6.65 12.56
C THR A 643 -7.56 7.54 12.38
N SER A 644 -6.93 7.49 11.20
CA SER A 644 -5.72 8.26 10.85
C SER A 644 -5.93 9.76 10.97
N ASN A 645 -7.13 10.25 10.69
CA ASN A 645 -7.51 11.65 10.94
C ASN A 645 -7.82 11.95 12.43
N GLY A 646 -7.36 11.11 13.35
CA GLY A 646 -7.51 11.26 14.79
C GLY A 646 -8.92 11.04 15.35
N ARG A 647 -9.94 10.75 14.52
CA ARG A 647 -11.33 10.58 14.98
C ARG A 647 -11.56 9.22 15.64
N SER A 648 -12.26 9.22 16.77
CA SER A 648 -12.75 7.98 17.37
C SER A 648 -14.03 7.53 16.67
N SER A 649 -14.03 6.34 16.08
CA SER A 649 -15.20 5.73 15.42
C SER A 649 -15.41 4.30 15.94
N PRO A 650 -16.65 3.81 16.06
CA PRO A 650 -16.89 2.42 16.44
C PRO A 650 -16.33 1.47 15.37
N ASN A 651 -15.67 0.38 15.80
CA ASN A 651 -15.16 -0.65 14.90
C ASN A 651 -16.29 -1.63 14.49
N LEU A 652 -17.21 -1.12 13.68
CA LEU A 652 -18.38 -1.85 13.20
C LEU A 652 -17.99 -2.92 12.17
N PRO A 653 -18.54 -4.14 12.23
CA PRO A 653 -18.31 -5.14 11.20
C PRO A 653 -18.94 -4.72 9.86
N MET A 654 -18.33 -5.16 8.77
CA MET A 654 -18.92 -5.09 7.44
C MET A 654 -19.85 -6.29 7.25
N VAL A 655 -21.11 -6.02 6.87
CA VAL A 655 -22.10 -7.07 6.64
C VAL A 655 -22.59 -6.96 5.20
N LEU A 656 -22.43 -8.04 4.44
CA LEU A 656 -22.77 -8.12 3.03
C LEU A 656 -23.87 -9.16 2.81
N THR A 657 -25.03 -8.72 2.33
CA THR A 657 -26.16 -9.59 1.96
C THR A 657 -26.47 -9.45 0.48
N GLY A 658 -27.15 -10.44 -0.10
CA GLY A 658 -27.76 -10.37 -1.42
C GLY A 658 -26.83 -9.79 -2.49
N MET A 659 -25.58 -10.27 -2.59
CA MET A 659 -24.50 -9.73 -3.44
C MET A 659 -24.78 -9.77 -4.97
N GLY A 660 -25.90 -9.20 -5.40
CA GLY A 660 -26.49 -9.23 -6.73
C GLY A 660 -27.85 -8.53 -6.82
N SER A 661 -28.51 -8.23 -5.70
CA SER A 661 -29.75 -7.45 -5.65
C SER A 661 -29.55 -6.10 -4.98
N VAL A 662 -28.86 -5.17 -5.64
CA VAL A 662 -29.00 -3.74 -5.27
C VAL A 662 -30.34 -3.24 -5.81
N LYS A 663 -31.46 -3.85 -5.41
CA LYS A 663 -32.80 -3.34 -5.74
C LYS A 663 -32.97 -2.02 -4.99
N ASN A 664 -32.53 -0.90 -5.57
CA ASN A 664 -32.83 0.48 -5.16
C ASN A 664 -33.20 0.65 -3.67
N ASP A 665 -32.34 0.17 -2.78
CA ASP A 665 -32.56 0.32 -1.34
C ASP A 665 -31.52 1.35 -0.86
N PRO A 666 -31.94 2.55 -0.41
CA PRO A 666 -31.02 3.61 0.02
C PRO A 666 -30.19 3.26 1.27
N LEU A 667 -30.27 2.02 1.78
CA LEU A 667 -29.50 1.48 2.90
C LEU A 667 -28.02 1.20 2.59
N CYS A 668 -27.58 1.29 1.34
CA CYS A 668 -26.15 1.30 0.98
C CYS A 668 -25.52 2.71 0.99
N ARG A 669 -26.17 3.70 1.64
CA ARG A 669 -25.44 4.81 2.24
C ARG A 669 -24.96 4.34 3.60
N VAL A 670 -23.65 4.29 3.81
CA VAL A 670 -23.03 4.32 5.15
C VAL A 670 -23.64 5.52 5.87
N ARG A 671 -24.71 5.29 6.63
CA ARG A 671 -25.43 6.31 7.37
C ARG A 671 -24.56 6.63 8.58
N ARG A 672 -23.75 7.69 8.47
CA ARG A 672 -23.27 8.44 9.64
C ARG A 672 -24.49 9.10 10.27
N GLU A 673 -25.31 8.33 10.99
CA GLU A 673 -26.30 8.93 11.88
C GLU A 673 -25.56 9.52 13.07
N ARG A 674 -25.61 10.85 13.17
CA ARG A 674 -25.21 11.56 14.39
C ARG A 674 -26.18 11.16 15.50
N PRO A 675 -25.71 10.73 16.68
CA PRO A 675 -26.60 10.54 17.81
C PRO A 675 -27.02 11.91 18.36
N GLY A 676 -28.34 12.12 18.50
CA GLY A 676 -28.90 13.16 19.36
C GLY A 676 -29.61 14.31 18.63
N GLN A 677 -30.94 14.17 18.52
CA GLN A 677 -31.90 15.25 18.79
C GLN A 677 -33.26 14.58 19.02
N SER A 678 -33.54 14.30 20.29
CA SER A 678 -34.89 14.21 20.86
C SER A 678 -35.11 15.46 21.69
#